data_AF-A0A2D9T494-F1
#
_entry.id   AF-A0A2D9T494-F1
#
_cell.length_a   1.000
_cell.length_b   1.000
_cell.length_c   1.000
_cell.angle_alpha   90.00
_cell.angle_beta   90.00
_cell.angle_gamma   90.00
#
_symmetry.space_group_name_H-M   'P 1'
#
loop_
_entity.id
_entity.type
_entity.pdbx_description
1 polymer ?
#
loop_
_entity_poly.entity_id
_entity_poly.type
_entity_poly.pdbx_seq_one_letter_code
_entity_poly.pdbx_strand_id
1 'polypeptide(L)'
;MGWLALFAALGCGDGGSAAIEPLAPVTVRVNETMRVELEASGSGEFATAPFELPGARLTVTGTAAAGGELRWTPLASHVGSHVITVQLVDGGDVLDETDLMVTVEPSADSAPVFLRPGAGGTFDLTNDPVVAFDIEVRDDDSASVLIRENGELPEGAAIYDVDEKRARFEWQPTPDQVAASERWTIPLAADDGDHQPTELDYVAVLRGAAKPGCPGEAPVVTITSPTEAGREPNTGGYRVVAEVSDDMGLRDPPLLFFSTAAPDDPANPDVTAFEQLVMMPDGSSWSARVPSLGLGDGDEAQVYVLVSATDNDDPSGASCDHRTDSALRTFTAIGGGGAALDVCESCSSSADCAGGGICAAAGSGGRCVPGCSGDGACTVGGCGATVSVEGSVLAGCGPTEDVCGSGACVDDAREDDDNIANATVYGSAIGDGRICADDPDLFAIAVLAGERVTVTLDGFRNAEGDLDLQLLDEAGTILDSSASTADSETVEHCFAAGGTAYAKVIGYGGAENSYALRATVMDDAAMCCMDDTREENDTAATGASLSVTGGNASLTGMLCPSDPDWYRFSVSGPTRIVADMVIGSSGQDLDMELRGPTGTLIASSRGVTDTETIDARVNASGTYAIGVLGYLQDSSDYLLDVTLTAESGCTSDTECAITEVCSAGSCVDRSCTVGSSCPMGPCPTPGPGTASECGAPCSVNSDCRSGETCKWLPEGRFCAQRGSGGNGDACTDFTDCGGQRACVDWPGGTCARAGCSSNSDCETDTFCVAVDGQNVCARSCWDSDDVCRSSGYRCAVQDDRGGSIQLVCVPL
;
A
#
# COMPACT_ATOMS: atom_id res chain seq x y z
N MET A 1 -67.43 -12.95 71.11
CA MET A 1 -68.45 -13.62 70.27
C MET A 1 -68.72 -12.68 69.11
N GLY A 2 -68.52 -12.97 67.83
CA GLY A 2 -68.13 -14.18 67.11
C GLY A 2 -67.45 -13.76 65.78
N TRP A 3 -66.47 -14.54 65.33
CA TRP A 3 -66.47 -15.25 64.05
C TRP A 3 -66.76 -14.39 62.81
N LEU A 4 -65.68 -13.94 62.16
CA LEU A 4 -65.66 -13.57 60.74
C LEU A 4 -65.53 -14.86 59.92
N ALA A 5 -66.46 -15.06 58.97
CA ALA A 5 -66.26 -15.94 57.83
C ALA A 5 -66.96 -15.33 56.60
N LEU A 6 -66.11 -14.99 55.63
CA LEU A 6 -66.27 -15.01 54.17
C LEU A 6 -67.69 -15.01 53.56
N PHE A 7 -67.94 -14.00 52.73
CA PHE A 7 -68.60 -14.18 51.43
C PHE A 7 -67.72 -13.56 50.35
N ALA A 8 -67.34 -14.39 49.38
CA ALA A 8 -66.62 -14.01 48.17
C ALA A 8 -67.55 -13.20 47.25
N ALA A 9 -67.05 -12.08 46.74
CA ALA A 9 -67.54 -11.46 45.54
C ALA A 9 -66.46 -11.63 44.47
N LEU A 10 -66.78 -12.42 43.43
CA LEU A 10 -66.03 -12.41 42.18
C LEU A 10 -66.15 -11.01 41.57
N GLY A 11 -65.05 -10.25 41.58
CA GLY A 11 -64.84 -9.17 40.63
C GLY A 11 -64.13 -9.76 39.42
N CYS A 12 -64.83 -9.84 38.29
CA CYS A 12 -64.22 -10.09 36.99
C CYS A 12 -63.13 -9.03 36.75
N GLY A 13 -61.91 -9.46 36.46
CA GLY A 13 -60.89 -8.59 35.92
C GLY A 13 -61.26 -8.22 34.49
N ASP A 14 -61.48 -6.93 34.24
CA ASP A 14 -61.31 -6.39 32.90
C ASP A 14 -59.80 -6.32 32.64
N GLY A 15 -59.24 -7.43 32.15
CA GLY A 15 -58.00 -7.37 31.40
C GLY A 15 -58.33 -6.73 30.06
N GLY A 16 -58.14 -5.42 29.95
CA GLY A 16 -58.07 -4.78 28.63
C GLY A 16 -56.97 -5.50 27.85
N SER A 17 -57.30 -6.03 26.67
CA SER A 17 -56.31 -6.58 25.75
C SER A 17 -55.27 -5.50 25.49
N ALA A 18 -54.00 -5.82 25.65
CA ALA A 18 -52.92 -4.89 25.32
C ALA A 18 -53.05 -4.52 23.83
N ALA A 19 -52.98 -3.23 23.52
CA ALA A 19 -53.23 -2.73 22.17
C ALA A 19 -52.43 -1.45 21.92
N ILE A 20 -51.73 -1.40 20.79
CA ILE A 20 -50.99 -0.23 20.31
C ILE A 20 -51.99 0.75 19.69
N GLU A 21 -51.85 2.04 20.02
CA GLU A 21 -52.67 3.08 19.39
C GLU A 21 -52.36 3.16 17.89
N PRO A 22 -53.36 3.41 17.02
CA PRO A 22 -53.13 3.50 15.58
C PRO A 22 -52.09 4.56 15.21
N LEU A 23 -51.11 4.16 14.37
CA LEU A 23 -50.05 5.04 13.92
C LEU A 23 -50.46 5.79 12.64
N ALA A 24 -50.22 7.10 12.61
CA ALA A 24 -50.40 7.90 11.40
C ALA A 24 -49.23 7.68 10.44
N PRO A 25 -49.45 7.72 9.11
CA PRO A 25 -48.36 7.71 8.14
C PRO A 25 -47.39 8.88 8.37
N VAL A 26 -46.09 8.61 8.18
CA VAL A 26 -45.01 9.59 8.37
C VAL A 26 -44.32 9.85 7.03
N THR A 27 -44.07 11.12 6.73
CA THR A 27 -43.17 11.52 5.66
C THR A 27 -41.89 12.06 6.30
N VAL A 28 -40.74 11.62 5.80
CA VAL A 28 -39.41 12.03 6.27
C VAL A 28 -38.49 12.21 5.07
N ARG A 29 -37.56 13.16 5.12
CA ARG A 29 -36.55 13.33 4.06
C ARG A 29 -35.33 12.47 4.34
N VAL A 30 -34.59 12.14 3.29
CA VAL A 30 -33.24 11.55 3.40
C VAL A 30 -32.39 12.36 4.40
N ASN A 31 -31.66 11.66 5.27
CA ASN A 31 -30.81 12.21 6.34
C ASN A 31 -31.54 12.97 7.47
N GLU A 32 -32.88 13.11 7.45
CA GLU A 32 -33.64 13.62 8.60
C GLU A 32 -34.06 12.48 9.54
N THR A 33 -33.88 12.65 10.86
CA THR A 33 -34.34 11.64 11.82
C THR A 33 -35.84 11.77 12.06
N MET A 34 -36.63 10.79 11.59
CA MET A 34 -38.02 10.64 12.03
C MET A 34 -38.08 10.11 13.46
N ARG A 35 -39.05 10.64 14.22
CA ARG A 35 -39.37 10.22 15.58
C ARG A 35 -40.87 10.01 15.68
N VAL A 36 -41.27 8.82 16.09
CA VAL A 36 -42.68 8.45 16.27
C VAL A 36 -42.88 8.08 17.72
N GLU A 37 -43.71 8.86 18.42
CA GLU A 37 -44.15 8.52 19.77
C GLU A 37 -45.10 7.32 19.70
N LEU A 38 -44.87 6.35 20.58
CA LEU A 38 -45.64 5.11 20.66
C LEU A 38 -46.43 5.10 21.96
N GLU A 39 -47.74 4.91 21.84
CA GLU A 39 -48.66 4.74 22.96
C GLU A 39 -49.40 3.41 22.84
N ALA A 40 -49.63 2.75 23.96
CA ALA A 40 -50.36 1.49 24.00
C ALA A 40 -51.09 1.34 25.34
N SER A 41 -52.21 0.62 25.32
CA SER A 41 -52.90 0.17 26.52
C SER A 41 -52.35 -1.21 26.97
N GLY A 42 -52.42 -1.51 28.28
CA GLY A 42 -51.95 -2.80 28.83
C GLY A 42 -50.52 -2.74 29.37
N SER A 43 -49.79 -3.86 29.25
CA SER A 43 -48.39 -4.01 29.68
C SER A 43 -47.57 -4.67 28.58
N GLY A 44 -46.29 -4.31 28.46
CA GLY A 44 -45.37 -4.85 27.45
C GLY A 44 -44.30 -3.84 27.06
N GLU A 45 -43.26 -4.32 26.40
CA GLU A 45 -42.17 -3.53 25.80
C GLU A 45 -42.44 -3.31 24.31
N PHE A 46 -42.08 -2.14 23.78
CA PHE A 46 -42.17 -1.90 22.34
C PHE A 46 -40.99 -2.54 21.60
N ALA A 47 -41.29 -3.18 20.49
CA ALA A 47 -40.34 -3.79 19.58
C ALA A 47 -40.77 -3.54 18.12
N THR A 48 -39.97 -3.98 17.17
CA THR A 48 -40.32 -4.00 15.74
C THR A 48 -40.15 -5.42 15.21
N ALA A 49 -40.98 -5.82 14.26
CA ALA A 49 -40.69 -7.01 13.46
C ALA A 49 -39.36 -6.81 12.69
N PRO A 50 -38.72 -7.89 12.18
CA PRO A 50 -37.53 -7.75 11.35
C PRO A 50 -37.78 -6.79 10.17
N PHE A 51 -37.04 -5.69 10.16
CA PHE A 51 -37.08 -4.68 9.11
C PHE A 51 -35.77 -4.77 8.31
N GLU A 52 -35.80 -5.56 7.25
CA GLU A 52 -34.64 -5.87 6.40
C GLU A 52 -34.54 -4.84 5.27
N LEU A 53 -33.87 -3.72 5.56
CA LEU A 53 -33.51 -2.71 4.57
C LEU A 53 -32.01 -2.40 4.70
N PRO A 54 -31.19 -2.59 3.64
CA PRO A 54 -29.74 -2.43 3.73
C PRO A 54 -29.32 -1.06 4.29
N GLY A 55 -28.46 -1.06 5.31
CA GLY A 55 -27.97 0.17 5.96
C GLY A 55 -28.96 0.90 6.86
N ALA A 56 -30.22 0.45 6.97
CA ALA A 56 -31.19 1.08 7.86
C ALA A 56 -30.86 0.81 9.34
N ARG A 57 -30.77 1.89 10.13
CA ARG A 57 -30.63 1.81 11.59
C ARG A 57 -31.92 2.31 12.25
N LEU A 58 -32.84 1.37 12.48
CA LEU A 58 -34.09 1.59 13.20
C LEU A 58 -33.87 1.32 14.69
N THR A 59 -34.36 2.21 15.55
CA THR A 59 -34.37 2.00 17.00
C THR A 59 -35.78 2.18 17.53
N VAL A 60 -36.18 1.30 18.45
CA VAL A 60 -37.45 1.38 19.17
C VAL A 60 -37.17 1.17 20.66
N THR A 61 -37.79 1.99 21.51
CA THR A 61 -37.59 1.93 22.96
C THR A 61 -38.89 2.23 23.69
N GLY A 62 -38.97 1.79 24.96
CA GLY A 62 -40.06 2.13 25.87
C GLY A 62 -41.03 1.00 26.16
N THR A 63 -42.09 1.31 26.91
CA THR A 63 -43.10 0.34 27.37
C THR A 63 -44.49 0.93 27.26
N ALA A 64 -45.53 0.08 27.23
CA ALA A 64 -46.92 0.55 27.27
C ALA A 64 -47.22 1.48 28.47
N ALA A 65 -46.56 1.26 29.62
CA ALA A 65 -46.80 2.05 30.82
C ALA A 65 -46.08 3.43 30.83
N ALA A 66 -44.96 3.56 30.13
CA ALA A 66 -44.13 4.76 30.11
C ALA A 66 -44.20 5.55 28.80
N GLY A 67 -44.84 5.00 27.76
CA GLY A 67 -44.71 5.44 26.38
C GLY A 67 -43.42 4.91 25.74
N GLY A 68 -43.35 4.98 24.41
CA GLY A 68 -42.18 4.61 23.63
C GLY A 68 -41.85 5.61 22.53
N GLU A 69 -40.68 5.43 21.92
CA GLU A 69 -40.23 6.21 20.76
C GLU A 69 -39.61 5.24 19.74
N LEU A 70 -40.03 5.37 18.48
CA LEU A 70 -39.39 4.78 17.31
C LEU A 70 -38.60 5.87 16.57
N ARG A 71 -37.34 5.61 16.24
CA ARG A 71 -36.44 6.54 15.56
C ARG A 71 -35.76 5.87 14.37
N TRP A 72 -35.74 6.58 13.25
CA TRP A 72 -35.04 6.16 12.03
C TRP A 72 -34.52 7.38 11.28
N THR A 73 -33.29 7.32 10.75
CA THR A 73 -32.77 8.29 9.78
C THR A 73 -32.60 7.54 8.46
N PRO A 74 -33.43 7.80 7.44
CA PRO A 74 -33.38 7.10 6.16
C PRO A 74 -32.22 7.61 5.31
N LEU A 75 -31.63 6.70 4.53
CA LEU A 75 -30.61 6.97 3.53
C LEU A 75 -31.27 7.27 2.18
N ALA A 76 -30.51 7.81 1.23
CA ALA A 76 -30.95 8.01 -0.15
C ALA A 76 -31.44 6.72 -0.82
N SER A 77 -30.77 5.60 -0.54
CA SER A 77 -31.19 4.27 -1.01
C SER A 77 -32.53 3.81 -0.42
N HIS A 78 -33.06 4.52 0.57
CA HIS A 78 -34.36 4.27 1.19
C HIS A 78 -35.47 5.16 0.62
N VAL A 79 -35.24 5.96 -0.41
CA VAL A 79 -36.30 6.76 -1.06
C VAL A 79 -37.45 5.85 -1.54
N GLY A 80 -38.69 6.25 -1.26
CA GLY A 80 -39.88 5.47 -1.57
C GLY A 80 -40.72 5.14 -0.34
N SER A 81 -41.69 4.23 -0.50
CA SER A 81 -42.63 3.86 0.57
C SER A 81 -42.22 2.56 1.27
N HIS A 82 -42.19 2.61 2.60
CA HIS A 82 -41.82 1.51 3.49
C HIS A 82 -42.92 1.22 4.50
N VAL A 83 -42.94 -0.02 5.00
CA VAL A 83 -43.84 -0.46 6.07
C VAL A 83 -42.99 -0.96 7.22
N ILE A 84 -43.15 -0.35 8.40
CA ILE A 84 -42.51 -0.77 9.64
C ILE A 84 -43.58 -1.33 10.57
N THR A 85 -43.54 -2.64 10.85
CA THR A 85 -44.46 -3.27 11.80
C THR A 85 -43.94 -3.09 13.23
N VAL A 86 -44.65 -2.29 14.02
CA VAL A 86 -44.39 -2.07 15.45
C VAL A 86 -45.14 -3.10 16.27
N GLN A 87 -44.47 -3.71 17.24
CA GLN A 87 -44.98 -4.78 18.09
C GLN A 87 -44.94 -4.38 19.56
N LEU A 88 -45.90 -4.88 20.33
CA LEU A 88 -45.89 -4.85 21.78
C LEU A 88 -45.64 -6.27 22.29
N VAL A 89 -44.57 -6.48 23.04
CA VAL A 89 -44.10 -7.80 23.44
C VAL A 89 -44.04 -7.96 24.96
N ASP A 90 -44.33 -9.17 25.46
CA ASP A 90 -44.11 -9.56 26.86
C ASP A 90 -43.48 -10.95 26.91
N GLY A 91 -42.29 -11.07 27.51
CA GLY A 91 -41.58 -12.34 27.61
C GLY A 91 -41.23 -13.03 26.28
N GLY A 92 -41.26 -12.29 25.17
CA GLY A 92 -41.03 -12.79 23.80
C GLY A 92 -42.30 -13.13 23.01
N ASP A 93 -43.47 -13.07 23.63
CA ASP A 93 -44.76 -13.22 22.95
C ASP A 93 -45.25 -11.86 22.43
N VAL A 94 -45.66 -11.79 21.17
CA VAL A 94 -46.29 -10.59 20.57
C VAL A 94 -47.73 -10.49 21.07
N LEU A 95 -48.02 -9.43 21.82
CA LEU A 95 -49.34 -9.16 22.40
C LEU A 95 -50.25 -8.40 21.43
N ASP A 96 -49.67 -7.49 20.65
CA ASP A 96 -50.34 -6.72 19.59
C ASP A 96 -49.31 -6.19 18.58
N GLU A 97 -49.75 -5.89 17.35
CA GLU A 97 -48.90 -5.32 16.30
C GLU A 97 -49.67 -4.36 15.39
N THR A 98 -48.98 -3.34 14.87
CA THR A 98 -49.55 -2.34 13.97
C THR A 98 -48.52 -1.86 12.95
N ASP A 99 -48.98 -1.51 11.75
CA ASP A 99 -48.10 -1.07 10.66
C ASP A 99 -48.00 0.47 10.64
N LEU A 100 -46.76 0.95 10.63
CA LEU A 100 -46.41 2.33 10.32
C LEU A 100 -46.02 2.44 8.85
N MET A 101 -46.81 3.20 8.09
CA MET A 101 -46.47 3.58 6.71
C MET A 101 -45.49 4.76 6.75
N VAL A 102 -44.31 4.60 6.16
CA VAL A 102 -43.30 5.65 6.04
C VAL A 102 -43.05 5.97 4.56
N THR A 103 -43.16 7.23 4.18
CA THR A 103 -42.72 7.72 2.88
C THR A 103 -41.42 8.49 3.06
N VAL A 104 -40.35 8.00 2.45
CA VAL A 104 -39.07 8.69 2.39
C VAL A 104 -39.03 9.53 1.12
N GLU A 105 -38.93 10.84 1.30
CA GLU A 105 -38.76 11.80 0.21
C GLU A 105 -37.27 12.12 0.02
N PRO A 106 -36.81 12.37 -1.22
CA PRO A 106 -35.45 12.85 -1.45
C PRO A 106 -35.21 14.19 -0.73
N SER A 107 -33.95 14.50 -0.42
CA SER A 107 -33.57 15.87 -0.06
C SER A 107 -33.77 16.76 -1.31
N ALA A 108 -33.84 18.08 -1.15
CA ALA A 108 -33.99 18.95 -2.32
C ALA A 108 -32.80 18.77 -3.29
N ASP A 109 -33.04 18.96 -4.60
CA ASP A 109 -32.05 19.10 -5.71
C ASP A 109 -30.60 18.77 -5.30
N SER A 110 -30.20 17.51 -5.50
CA SER A 110 -28.95 16.95 -5.00
C SER A 110 -28.11 16.42 -6.16
N ALA A 111 -26.88 16.89 -6.30
CA ALA A 111 -25.90 16.28 -7.20
C ALA A 111 -25.23 15.06 -6.53
N PRO A 112 -24.60 14.16 -7.32
CA PRO A 112 -23.84 13.02 -6.79
C PRO A 112 -22.65 13.44 -5.92
N VAL A 113 -22.33 12.65 -4.89
CA VAL A 113 -21.19 12.87 -3.97
C VAL A 113 -20.42 11.56 -3.77
N PHE A 114 -19.11 11.56 -4.03
CA PHE A 114 -18.25 10.41 -3.73
C PHE A 114 -18.16 10.20 -2.20
N LEU A 115 -18.55 9.00 -1.75
CA LEU A 115 -18.35 8.55 -0.37
C LEU A 115 -17.02 7.83 -0.20
N ARG A 116 -16.60 7.11 -1.26
CA ARG A 116 -15.28 6.50 -1.41
C ARG A 116 -15.01 6.29 -2.91
N PRO A 117 -13.73 6.22 -3.34
CA PRO A 117 -12.54 6.41 -2.52
C PRO A 117 -12.41 7.86 -2.00
N GLY A 118 -11.47 8.08 -1.08
CA GLY A 118 -11.06 9.44 -0.70
C GLY A 118 -10.25 10.12 -1.81
N ALA A 119 -9.43 11.11 -1.47
CA ALA A 119 -8.62 11.83 -2.46
C ALA A 119 -7.45 11.02 -3.06
N GLY A 120 -7.11 9.87 -2.47
CA GLY A 120 -6.02 9.02 -2.94
C GLY A 120 -5.79 7.81 -2.06
N GLY A 121 -4.83 6.97 -2.47
CA GLY A 121 -4.44 5.79 -1.70
C GLY A 121 -3.09 5.23 -2.16
N THR A 122 -2.46 4.45 -1.28
CA THR A 122 -1.15 3.85 -1.50
C THR A 122 -1.26 2.34 -1.69
N PHE A 123 -0.59 1.82 -2.71
CA PHE A 123 -0.64 0.41 -3.12
C PHE A 123 0.77 -0.19 -3.14
N ASP A 124 1.01 -1.21 -2.31
CA ASP A 124 2.28 -1.94 -2.27
C ASP A 124 2.28 -3.09 -3.29
N LEU A 125 2.91 -2.85 -4.43
CA LEU A 125 2.99 -3.77 -5.56
C LEU A 125 3.84 -5.02 -5.27
N THR A 126 4.63 -5.01 -4.19
CA THR A 126 5.36 -6.20 -3.74
C THR A 126 4.47 -7.22 -3.05
N ASN A 127 3.35 -6.75 -2.48
CA ASN A 127 2.34 -7.60 -1.82
C ASN A 127 1.19 -7.96 -2.76
N ASP A 128 0.66 -6.98 -3.49
CA ASP A 128 -0.42 -7.17 -4.46
C ASP A 128 -0.11 -6.39 -5.74
N PRO A 129 0.12 -7.06 -6.89
CA PRO A 129 0.45 -6.39 -8.14
C PRO A 129 -0.74 -5.62 -8.75
N VAL A 130 -1.94 -5.69 -8.16
CA VAL A 130 -3.15 -5.03 -8.67
C VAL A 130 -3.51 -3.82 -7.82
N VAL A 131 -3.64 -2.66 -8.46
CA VAL A 131 -4.27 -1.47 -7.91
C VAL A 131 -5.77 -1.62 -8.05
N ALA A 132 -6.48 -1.74 -6.92
CA ALA A 132 -7.94 -1.86 -6.93
C ALA A 132 -8.59 -1.13 -5.76
N PHE A 133 -9.71 -0.46 -6.02
CA PHE A 133 -10.52 0.21 -5.00
C PHE A 133 -12.00 0.27 -5.39
N ASP A 134 -12.86 0.33 -4.37
CA ASP A 134 -14.31 0.47 -4.55
C ASP A 134 -14.68 1.94 -4.67
N ILE A 135 -15.56 2.25 -5.61
CA ILE A 135 -16.18 3.56 -5.81
C ILE A 135 -17.64 3.48 -5.34
N GLU A 136 -18.05 4.38 -4.45
CA GLU A 136 -19.40 4.47 -3.94
C GLU A 136 -19.85 5.93 -3.92
N VAL A 137 -21.02 6.19 -4.50
CA VAL A 137 -21.56 7.54 -4.66
C VAL A 137 -22.89 7.64 -3.93
N ARG A 138 -23.09 8.75 -3.20
CA ARG A 138 -24.38 9.14 -2.65
C ARG A 138 -25.01 10.17 -3.55
N ASP A 139 -26.26 9.95 -3.86
CA ASP A 139 -27.12 10.93 -4.51
C ASP A 139 -28.50 10.81 -3.86
N ASP A 140 -29.04 11.90 -3.34
CA ASP A 140 -30.24 11.87 -2.53
C ASP A 140 -31.55 11.92 -3.33
N ASP A 141 -31.53 12.32 -4.61
CA ASP A 141 -32.72 12.48 -5.45
C ASP A 141 -32.77 11.56 -6.67
N SER A 142 -31.64 10.97 -7.05
CA SER A 142 -31.51 10.03 -8.16
C SER A 142 -31.34 8.59 -7.68
N ALA A 143 -32.02 7.65 -8.34
CA ALA A 143 -31.96 6.23 -7.99
C ALA A 143 -30.69 5.53 -8.52
N SER A 144 -30.08 6.07 -9.57
CA SER A 144 -28.89 5.56 -10.25
C SER A 144 -27.98 6.69 -10.63
N VAL A 145 -26.67 6.45 -10.61
CA VAL A 145 -25.64 7.40 -11.02
C VAL A 145 -24.70 6.70 -12.00
N LEU A 146 -24.38 7.34 -13.12
CA LEU A 146 -23.34 6.87 -14.03
C LEU A 146 -21.97 7.18 -13.44
N ILE A 147 -21.19 6.15 -13.15
CA ILE A 147 -19.79 6.27 -12.71
C ILE A 147 -18.90 5.92 -13.89
N ARG A 148 -17.98 6.81 -14.25
CA ARG A 148 -17.09 6.66 -15.41
C ARG A 148 -15.77 7.39 -15.20
N GLU A 149 -14.82 7.15 -16.10
CA GLU A 149 -13.64 7.97 -16.27
C GLU A 149 -14.02 9.39 -16.74
N ASN A 150 -13.22 10.37 -16.32
CA ASN A 150 -13.31 11.77 -16.75
C ASN A 150 -12.03 12.20 -17.48
N GLY A 151 -11.53 11.34 -18.36
CA GLY A 151 -10.25 11.50 -19.04
C GLY A 151 -9.69 10.15 -19.45
N GLU A 152 -8.42 10.12 -19.84
CA GLU A 152 -7.72 8.88 -20.16
C GLU A 152 -7.35 8.12 -18.88
N LEU A 153 -7.67 6.83 -18.83
CA LEU A 153 -7.20 5.94 -17.76
C LEU A 153 -5.81 5.37 -18.12
N PRO A 154 -4.99 4.95 -17.13
CA PRO A 154 -3.76 4.22 -17.42
C PRO A 154 -4.01 3.00 -18.31
N GLU A 155 -3.09 2.70 -19.22
CA GLU A 155 -3.21 1.53 -20.10
C GLU A 155 -3.45 0.26 -19.26
N GLY A 156 -4.49 -0.49 -19.62
CA GLY A 156 -4.90 -1.72 -18.92
C GLY A 156 -5.80 -1.51 -17.69
N ALA A 157 -6.10 -0.27 -17.30
CA ALA A 157 -7.06 0.04 -16.26
C ALA A 157 -8.51 -0.03 -16.75
N ALA A 158 -9.44 -0.36 -15.85
CA ALA A 158 -10.87 -0.39 -16.16
C ALA A 158 -11.74 -0.11 -14.93
N ILE A 159 -12.94 0.44 -15.18
CA ILE A 159 -14.00 0.62 -14.19
C ILE A 159 -15.10 -0.40 -14.48
N TYR A 160 -15.50 -1.14 -13.44
CA TYR A 160 -16.55 -2.16 -13.49
C TYR A 160 -17.73 -1.76 -12.62
N ASP A 161 -18.92 -1.66 -13.22
CA ASP A 161 -20.16 -1.44 -12.47
C ASP A 161 -20.43 -2.59 -11.50
N VAL A 162 -20.73 -2.25 -10.24
CA VAL A 162 -21.13 -3.20 -9.20
C VAL A 162 -22.65 -3.18 -9.03
N ASP A 163 -23.22 -1.98 -8.90
CA ASP A 163 -24.66 -1.71 -8.90
C ASP A 163 -24.97 -0.25 -9.27
N GLU A 164 -26.21 0.22 -9.08
CA GLU A 164 -26.66 1.54 -9.53
C GLU A 164 -25.93 2.74 -8.90
N LYS A 165 -25.16 2.55 -7.83
CA LYS A 165 -24.38 3.62 -7.16
C LYS A 165 -22.97 3.20 -6.75
N ARG A 166 -22.50 2.06 -7.24
CA ARG A 166 -21.19 1.50 -6.90
C ARG A 166 -20.49 0.96 -8.13
N ALA A 167 -19.19 1.22 -8.21
CA ALA A 167 -18.30 0.66 -9.21
C ALA A 167 -17.00 0.19 -8.54
N ARG A 168 -16.14 -0.47 -9.30
CA ARG A 168 -14.82 -0.92 -8.87
C ARG A 168 -13.79 -0.58 -9.93
N PHE A 169 -12.72 0.09 -9.53
CA PHE A 169 -11.56 0.31 -10.39
C PHE A 169 -10.58 -0.84 -10.21
N GLU A 170 -10.02 -1.35 -11.30
CA GLU A 170 -8.89 -2.30 -11.27
C GLU A 170 -7.86 -1.94 -12.35
N TRP A 171 -6.59 -2.03 -11.98
CA TRP A 171 -5.45 -1.82 -12.86
C TRP A 171 -4.26 -2.66 -12.40
N GLN A 172 -3.57 -3.32 -13.32
CA GLN A 172 -2.31 -4.04 -13.03
C GLN A 172 -1.18 -3.31 -13.76
N PRO A 173 -0.43 -2.41 -13.08
CA PRO A 173 0.63 -1.63 -13.71
C PRO A 173 1.71 -2.51 -14.34
N THR A 174 2.18 -2.14 -15.53
CA THR A 174 3.37 -2.74 -16.15
C THR A 174 4.64 -2.22 -15.48
N PRO A 175 5.79 -2.92 -15.60
CA PRO A 175 7.06 -2.42 -15.09
C PRO A 175 7.41 -1.02 -15.61
N ASP A 176 7.12 -0.72 -16.88
CA ASP A 176 7.39 0.59 -17.49
C ASP A 176 6.47 1.68 -16.92
N GLN A 177 5.20 1.36 -16.63
CA GLN A 177 4.29 2.31 -15.95
C GLN A 177 4.76 2.61 -14.52
N VAL A 178 5.24 1.61 -13.78
CA VAL A 178 5.80 1.81 -12.43
C VAL A 178 7.09 2.62 -12.50
N ALA A 179 7.93 2.37 -13.52
CA ALA A 179 9.17 3.10 -13.73
C ALA A 179 8.95 4.54 -14.22
N ALA A 180 7.85 4.82 -14.93
CA ALA A 180 7.55 6.15 -15.47
C ALA A 180 7.04 7.13 -14.40
N SER A 181 6.24 6.64 -13.44
CA SER A 181 5.75 7.47 -12.34
C SER A 181 5.33 6.64 -11.13
N GLU A 182 5.70 7.09 -9.94
CA GLU A 182 5.15 6.58 -8.67
C GLU A 182 3.71 7.03 -8.42
N ARG A 183 3.25 8.10 -9.08
CA ARG A 183 1.93 8.70 -8.84
C ARG A 183 1.11 8.80 -10.11
N TRP A 184 -0.11 8.29 -10.01
CA TRP A 184 -1.05 8.26 -11.12
C TRP A 184 -2.36 8.92 -10.68
N THR A 185 -2.77 9.96 -11.39
CA THR A 185 -4.09 10.55 -11.23
C THR A 185 -5.10 9.73 -12.00
N ILE A 186 -6.15 9.26 -11.33
CA ILE A 186 -7.26 8.51 -11.91
C ILE A 186 -8.48 9.44 -11.91
N PRO A 187 -8.82 10.09 -13.04
CA PRO A 187 -9.93 11.03 -13.12
C PRO A 187 -11.26 10.28 -13.19
N LEU A 188 -12.12 10.50 -12.20
CA LEU A 188 -13.43 9.87 -12.07
C LEU A 188 -14.54 10.92 -12.15
N ALA A 189 -15.68 10.55 -12.75
CA ALA A 189 -16.89 11.36 -12.76
C ALA A 189 -18.12 10.54 -12.34
N ALA A 190 -19.02 11.21 -11.62
CA ALA A 190 -20.32 10.73 -11.21
C ALA A 190 -21.41 11.65 -11.77
N ASP A 191 -22.34 11.10 -12.57
CA ASP A 191 -23.33 11.84 -13.33
C ASP A 191 -24.74 11.25 -13.14
N ASP A 192 -25.67 12.04 -12.63
CA ASP A 192 -27.08 11.69 -12.45
C ASP A 192 -27.96 12.08 -13.67
N GLY A 193 -27.40 12.86 -14.60
CA GLY A 193 -28.08 13.41 -15.78
C GLY A 193 -28.93 14.66 -15.52
N ASP A 194 -29.08 15.09 -14.27
CA ASP A 194 -29.86 16.25 -13.85
C ASP A 194 -28.97 17.44 -13.47
N HIS A 195 -27.74 17.17 -13.00
CA HIS A 195 -26.76 18.16 -12.59
C HIS A 195 -25.46 18.10 -13.41
N GLN A 196 -24.53 19.04 -13.15
CA GLN A 196 -23.17 18.90 -13.68
C GLN A 196 -22.52 17.67 -13.03
N PRO A 197 -21.77 16.84 -13.78
CA PRO A 197 -21.05 15.71 -13.22
C PRO A 197 -20.15 16.17 -12.06
N THR A 198 -20.13 15.39 -10.99
CA THR A 198 -19.18 15.58 -9.90
C THR A 198 -17.92 14.79 -10.18
N GLU A 199 -16.77 15.43 -10.04
CA GLU A 199 -15.47 14.89 -10.43
C GLU A 199 -14.61 14.55 -9.20
N LEU A 200 -13.71 13.59 -9.35
CA LEU A 200 -12.72 13.18 -8.35
C LEU A 200 -11.42 12.74 -9.03
N ASP A 201 -10.33 13.44 -8.73
CA ASP A 201 -8.98 13.12 -9.19
C ASP A 201 -8.29 12.25 -8.14
N TYR A 202 -8.52 10.94 -8.24
CA TYR A 202 -7.97 10.00 -7.26
C TYR A 202 -6.47 9.78 -7.49
N VAL A 203 -5.63 10.14 -6.51
CA VAL A 203 -4.18 9.94 -6.61
C VAL A 203 -3.77 8.55 -6.11
N ALA A 204 -3.46 7.65 -7.04
CA ALA A 204 -2.89 6.34 -6.75
C ALA A 204 -1.36 6.42 -6.61
N VAL A 205 -0.84 6.04 -5.44
CA VAL A 205 0.61 5.99 -5.18
C VAL A 205 1.07 4.55 -5.23
N LEU A 206 1.94 4.25 -6.19
CA LEU A 206 2.55 2.94 -6.35
C LEU A 206 3.78 2.85 -5.42
N ARG A 207 3.86 1.79 -4.63
CA ARG A 207 5.04 1.45 -3.83
C ARG A 207 5.65 0.16 -4.36
N GLY A 208 6.83 0.28 -4.96
CA GLY A 208 7.68 -0.84 -5.39
C GLY A 208 8.88 -1.05 -4.47
N ALA A 209 9.71 -2.05 -4.78
CA ALA A 209 10.99 -2.20 -4.10
C ALA A 209 11.97 -1.13 -4.59
N ALA A 210 12.52 -0.33 -3.67
CA ALA A 210 13.53 0.67 -4.00
C ALA A 210 14.74 0.00 -4.69
N LYS A 211 15.18 0.58 -5.81
CA LYS A 211 16.34 0.10 -6.54
C LYS A 211 17.61 0.41 -5.72
N PRO A 212 18.51 -0.56 -5.47
CA PRO A 212 19.75 -0.27 -4.74
C PRO A 212 20.74 0.49 -5.63
N GLY A 213 21.43 1.49 -5.07
CA GLY A 213 22.52 2.20 -5.74
C GLY A 213 22.12 3.49 -6.46
N CYS A 214 20.96 4.07 -6.13
CA CYS A 214 20.52 5.37 -6.63
C CYS A 214 21.53 6.48 -6.30
N PRO A 215 21.76 7.45 -7.22
CA PRO A 215 22.48 8.68 -6.91
C PRO A 215 21.67 9.57 -5.94
N GLY A 216 22.22 10.72 -5.52
CA GLY A 216 21.53 11.71 -4.68
C GLY A 216 21.31 11.34 -3.21
N GLU A 217 20.83 12.30 -2.41
CA GLU A 217 20.48 12.12 -1.00
C GLU A 217 18.97 12.18 -0.81
N ALA A 218 18.39 11.19 -0.12
CA ALA A 218 16.95 11.18 0.14
C ALA A 218 16.42 12.47 0.81
N PRO A 219 15.17 12.88 0.51
CA PRO A 219 14.63 14.16 0.93
C PRO A 219 14.50 14.24 2.45
N VAL A 220 14.63 15.44 3.01
CA VAL A 220 14.46 15.70 4.44
C VAL A 220 13.07 16.28 4.69
N VAL A 221 12.25 15.57 5.47
CA VAL A 221 10.87 15.96 5.79
C VAL A 221 10.72 16.30 7.28
N THR A 222 10.20 17.49 7.58
CA THR A 222 9.92 17.92 8.96
C THR A 222 8.54 18.54 9.11
N ILE A 223 7.66 17.92 9.89
CA ILE A 223 6.36 18.50 10.28
C ILE A 223 6.58 19.59 11.33
N THR A 224 6.30 20.84 10.95
CA THR A 224 6.45 22.04 11.80
C THR A 224 5.17 22.39 12.56
N SER A 225 4.01 22.03 12.01
CA SER A 225 2.71 22.16 12.68
C SER A 225 1.81 21.01 12.25
N PRO A 226 1.01 20.43 13.15
CA PRO A 226 0.95 20.70 14.59
C PRO A 226 2.18 20.18 15.35
N THR A 227 2.39 20.70 16.56
CA THR A 227 3.46 20.18 17.45
C THR A 227 3.07 18.82 18.02
N GLU A 228 4.05 18.02 18.44
CA GLU A 228 3.78 16.72 19.10
C GLU A 228 2.88 16.90 20.32
N ALA A 229 1.81 16.09 20.40
CA ALA A 229 0.74 16.21 21.40
C ALA A 229 0.10 17.61 21.48
N GLY A 230 0.13 18.34 20.36
CA GLY A 230 -0.55 19.63 20.19
C GLY A 230 -2.06 19.51 20.31
N ARG A 231 -2.73 20.63 20.54
CA ARG A 231 -4.20 20.71 20.68
C ARG A 231 -4.70 21.67 19.62
N GLU A 232 -5.33 21.14 18.58
CA GLU A 232 -5.69 21.88 17.38
C GLU A 232 -7.21 22.08 17.29
N PRO A 233 -7.71 23.33 17.31
CA PRO A 233 -9.13 23.59 17.11
C PRO A 233 -9.54 23.42 15.64
N ASN A 234 -10.73 22.91 15.40
CA ASN A 234 -11.29 22.80 14.06
C ASN A 234 -11.43 24.20 13.44
N THR A 235 -10.65 24.46 12.39
CA THR A 235 -10.67 25.70 11.60
C THR A 235 -10.87 25.37 10.14
N GLY A 236 -12.07 24.86 9.81
CA GLY A 236 -12.36 24.27 8.51
C GLY A 236 -11.61 22.95 8.26
N GLY A 237 -11.24 22.26 9.34
CA GLY A 237 -10.30 21.14 9.39
C GLY A 237 -9.04 21.45 10.22
N TYR A 238 -8.07 20.55 10.20
CA TYR A 238 -6.83 20.62 10.97
C TYR A 238 -5.63 20.76 10.05
N ARG A 239 -4.99 21.94 10.06
CA ARG A 239 -3.90 22.29 9.15
C ARG A 239 -2.58 21.64 9.58
N VAL A 240 -1.94 20.94 8.66
CA VAL A 240 -0.61 20.37 8.81
C VAL A 240 0.35 21.13 7.89
N VAL A 241 1.51 21.50 8.42
CA VAL A 241 2.56 22.23 7.70
C VAL A 241 3.86 21.46 7.85
N ALA A 242 4.58 21.28 6.73
CA ALA A 242 5.87 20.62 6.69
C ALA A 242 6.89 21.46 5.91
N GLU A 243 8.13 21.44 6.38
CA GLU A 243 9.29 21.85 5.62
C GLU A 243 9.87 20.61 4.94
N VAL A 244 10.10 20.70 3.64
CA VAL A 244 10.69 19.63 2.83
C VAL A 244 11.83 20.23 2.03
N SER A 245 12.99 19.58 2.07
CA SER A 245 14.19 20.00 1.34
C SER A 245 14.89 18.80 0.73
N ASP A 246 15.44 19.00 -0.45
CA ASP A 246 16.12 17.98 -1.24
C ASP A 246 17.26 18.63 -2.07
N ASP A 247 18.29 17.86 -2.46
CA ASP A 247 19.41 18.37 -3.26
C ASP A 247 19.18 18.35 -4.77
N MET A 248 18.31 17.47 -5.27
CA MET A 248 17.86 17.41 -6.67
C MET A 248 16.43 17.91 -6.88
N GLY A 249 15.71 18.19 -5.79
CA GLY A 249 14.35 18.70 -5.81
C GLY A 249 13.34 17.57 -5.61
N LEU A 250 12.08 17.95 -5.41
CA LEU A 250 11.02 16.97 -5.26
C LEU A 250 10.44 16.63 -6.63
N ARG A 251 10.24 15.35 -6.91
CA ARG A 251 9.48 14.91 -8.09
C ARG A 251 8.02 15.29 -7.94
N ASP A 252 7.45 15.01 -6.77
CA ASP A 252 6.05 15.29 -6.49
C ASP A 252 5.84 16.19 -5.27
N PRO A 253 4.70 16.92 -5.19
CA PRO A 253 4.28 17.55 -3.95
C PRO A 253 4.24 16.54 -2.79
N PRO A 254 4.65 16.89 -1.56
CA PRO A 254 4.58 15.97 -0.44
C PRO A 254 3.15 15.46 -0.20
N LEU A 255 3.03 14.24 0.30
CA LEU A 255 1.75 13.64 0.70
C LEU A 255 1.57 13.73 2.21
N LEU A 256 0.40 14.15 2.64
CA LEU A 256 -0.05 14.02 4.02
C LEU A 256 -0.85 12.72 4.16
N PHE A 257 -0.33 11.80 4.95
CA PHE A 257 -1.06 10.64 5.44
C PHE A 257 -1.69 10.95 6.79
N PHE A 258 -2.96 10.64 6.99
CA PHE A 258 -3.62 10.80 8.29
C PHE A 258 -4.54 9.63 8.66
N SER A 259 -4.70 9.40 9.97
CA SER A 259 -5.64 8.43 10.50
C SER A 259 -6.17 8.89 11.88
N THR A 260 -7.40 8.50 12.19
CA THR A 260 -7.99 8.63 13.53
C THR A 260 -7.86 7.33 14.34
N ALA A 261 -7.45 6.24 13.69
CA ALA A 261 -7.08 4.99 14.34
C ALA A 261 -5.59 5.00 14.66
N ALA A 262 -5.23 4.50 15.85
CA ALA A 262 -3.83 4.36 16.21
C ALA A 262 -3.17 3.28 15.33
N PRO A 263 -1.98 3.53 14.75
CA PRO A 263 -1.27 2.51 13.98
C PRO A 263 -0.74 1.40 14.89
N ASP A 264 -0.71 0.17 14.37
CA ASP A 264 -0.26 -1.03 15.10
C ASP A 264 1.23 -0.95 15.48
N ASP A 265 2.06 -0.40 14.58
CA ASP A 265 3.47 -0.05 14.85
C ASP A 265 3.68 1.47 14.64
N PRO A 266 3.63 2.29 15.70
CA PRO A 266 3.86 3.73 15.58
C PRO A 266 5.29 4.12 15.13
N ALA A 267 6.27 3.21 15.23
CA ALA A 267 7.63 3.48 14.77
C ALA A 267 7.77 3.27 13.26
N ASN A 268 6.97 2.36 12.68
CA ASN A 268 6.88 2.13 11.23
C ASN A 268 5.41 1.97 10.83
N PRO A 269 4.64 3.07 10.73
CA PRO A 269 3.22 3.01 10.42
C PRO A 269 2.99 2.43 9.02
N ASP A 270 2.03 1.51 8.90
CA ASP A 270 1.55 1.06 7.61
C ASP A 270 0.66 2.13 6.97
N VAL A 271 1.23 2.92 6.08
CA VAL A 271 0.53 4.03 5.41
C VAL A 271 -0.57 3.57 4.46
N THR A 272 -0.63 2.29 4.09
CA THR A 272 -1.74 1.76 3.28
C THR A 272 -3.07 1.76 4.05
N ALA A 273 -3.01 1.86 5.38
CA ALA A 273 -4.17 2.01 6.27
C ALA A 273 -4.52 3.49 6.58
N PHE A 274 -3.83 4.45 5.99
CA PHE A 274 -4.06 5.88 6.20
C PHE A 274 -4.84 6.50 5.03
N GLU A 275 -5.59 7.56 5.32
CA GLU A 275 -6.10 8.45 4.29
C GLU A 275 -4.98 9.36 3.78
N GLN A 276 -5.07 9.79 2.52
CA GLN A 276 -4.01 10.52 1.83
C GLN A 276 -4.53 11.87 1.29
N LEU A 277 -3.71 12.91 1.38
CA LEU A 277 -3.95 14.22 0.78
C LEU A 277 -2.66 14.74 0.13
N VAL A 278 -2.80 15.41 -1.01
CA VAL A 278 -1.69 16.14 -1.64
C VAL A 278 -1.46 17.47 -0.92
N MET A 279 -0.23 17.77 -0.55
CA MET A 279 0.13 19.04 0.08
C MET A 279 0.34 20.14 -0.96
N MET A 280 -0.14 21.34 -0.65
CA MET A 280 0.00 22.52 -1.50
C MET A 280 1.16 23.41 -1.03
N PRO A 281 1.83 24.15 -1.92
CA PRO A 281 2.82 25.15 -1.53
C PRO A 281 2.24 26.19 -0.56
N ASP A 282 2.97 26.49 0.51
CA ASP A 282 2.69 27.51 1.52
C ASP A 282 3.94 28.35 1.77
N GLY A 283 4.16 29.33 0.89
CA GLY A 283 5.40 30.11 0.88
C GLY A 283 6.61 29.24 0.55
N SER A 284 7.47 28.97 1.54
CA SER A 284 8.61 28.06 1.43
C SER A 284 8.37 26.69 2.08
N SER A 285 7.16 26.43 2.55
CA SER A 285 6.74 25.19 3.19
C SER A 285 5.64 24.54 2.35
N TRP A 286 5.17 23.38 2.80
CA TRP A 286 4.04 22.67 2.23
C TRP A 286 2.94 22.57 3.29
N SER A 287 1.68 22.62 2.87
CA SER A 287 0.55 22.43 3.79
C SER A 287 -0.59 21.63 3.18
N ALA A 288 -1.24 20.82 4.01
CA ALA A 288 -2.51 20.18 3.73
C ALA A 288 -3.42 20.29 4.95
N ARG A 289 -4.70 19.98 4.77
CA ARG A 289 -5.69 20.09 5.85
C ARG A 289 -6.43 18.77 6.01
N VAL A 290 -6.28 18.16 7.17
CA VAL A 290 -7.12 17.02 7.56
C VAL A 290 -8.58 17.53 7.64
N PRO A 291 -9.55 16.88 6.99
CA PRO A 291 -10.95 17.30 7.00
C PRO A 291 -11.53 17.40 8.42
N SER A 292 -12.66 18.10 8.54
CA SER A 292 -13.37 18.13 9.82
C SER A 292 -13.79 16.71 10.25
N LEU A 293 -13.52 16.36 11.51
CA LEU A 293 -13.91 15.08 12.09
C LEU A 293 -15.35 15.06 12.64
N GLY A 294 -16.13 16.13 12.40
CA GLY A 294 -17.52 16.23 12.88
C GLY A 294 -17.67 16.28 14.41
N LEU A 295 -16.61 16.65 15.13
CA LEU A 295 -16.59 16.74 16.59
C LEU A 295 -17.49 17.90 17.08
N GLY A 296 -18.30 17.65 18.11
CA GLY A 296 -19.07 18.69 18.79
C GLY A 296 -18.17 19.70 19.51
N ASP A 297 -18.71 20.87 19.85
CA ASP A 297 -17.97 21.92 20.54
C ASP A 297 -17.31 21.40 21.84
N GLY A 298 -15.97 21.37 21.84
CA GLY A 298 -15.16 20.88 22.96
C GLY A 298 -14.95 19.36 23.01
N ASP A 299 -15.53 18.59 22.09
CA ASP A 299 -15.20 17.17 21.92
C ASP A 299 -13.79 17.02 21.35
N GLU A 300 -13.12 15.92 21.69
CA GLU A 300 -11.72 15.67 21.33
C GLU A 300 -11.54 14.31 20.66
N ALA A 301 -10.63 14.24 19.69
CA ALA A 301 -10.15 13.00 19.09
C ALA A 301 -8.64 13.05 18.87
N GLN A 302 -7.98 11.89 18.88
CA GLN A 302 -6.57 11.80 18.49
C GLN A 302 -6.45 11.65 16.99
N VAL A 303 -5.48 12.35 16.40
CA VAL A 303 -5.14 12.28 14.98
C VAL A 303 -3.65 11.98 14.86
N TYR A 304 -3.35 11.03 13.98
CA TYR A 304 -2.02 10.55 13.66
C TYR A 304 -1.70 10.99 12.24
N VAL A 305 -0.58 11.68 12.03
CA VAL A 305 -0.19 12.18 10.71
C VAL A 305 1.26 11.89 10.39
N LEU A 306 1.54 11.70 9.11
CA LEU A 306 2.86 11.51 8.54
C LEU A 306 2.93 12.28 7.22
N VAL A 307 4.08 12.88 6.92
CA VAL A 307 4.35 13.49 5.62
C VAL A 307 5.38 12.66 4.87
N SER A 308 5.09 12.34 3.62
CA SER A 308 5.98 11.61 2.73
C SER A 308 6.41 12.51 1.59
N ALA A 309 7.69 12.48 1.24
CA ALA A 309 8.22 13.16 0.07
C ALA A 309 9.07 12.19 -0.75
N THR A 310 9.01 12.35 -2.06
CA THR A 310 9.82 11.65 -3.05
C THR A 310 10.68 12.69 -3.77
N ASP A 311 11.98 12.43 -3.91
CA ASP A 311 12.89 13.28 -4.70
C ASP A 311 12.81 12.96 -6.20
N ASN A 312 13.63 13.63 -7.01
CA ASN A 312 13.77 13.41 -8.45
C ASN A 312 15.22 13.02 -8.78
N ASP A 313 15.72 11.97 -8.13
CA ASP A 313 17.05 11.45 -8.45
C ASP A 313 17.08 10.66 -9.78
N ASP A 314 15.91 10.36 -10.37
CA ASP A 314 15.73 9.77 -11.69
C ASP A 314 15.01 10.71 -12.69
N PRO A 315 15.71 11.58 -13.44
CA PRO A 315 15.05 12.48 -14.40
C PRO A 315 14.33 11.75 -15.55
N SER A 316 14.56 10.45 -15.73
CA SER A 316 13.93 9.60 -16.75
C SER A 316 12.73 8.80 -16.22
N GLY A 317 12.38 8.90 -14.94
CA GLY A 317 11.30 8.10 -14.36
C GLY A 317 11.24 8.23 -12.84
N ALA A 318 10.93 7.13 -12.16
CA ALA A 318 10.79 7.08 -10.71
C ALA A 318 11.51 5.87 -10.09
N SER A 319 12.35 5.18 -10.87
CA SER A 319 13.02 3.95 -10.42
C SER A 319 14.16 4.19 -9.44
N CYS A 320 14.77 5.39 -9.50
CA CYS A 320 15.83 5.78 -8.56
C CYS A 320 15.41 6.84 -7.54
N ASP A 321 14.16 7.30 -7.55
CA ASP A 321 13.69 8.30 -6.61
C ASP A 321 13.70 7.74 -5.17
N HIS A 322 14.28 8.49 -4.23
CA HIS A 322 14.21 8.13 -2.82
C HIS A 322 12.97 8.71 -2.18
N ARG A 323 12.46 7.94 -1.22
CA ARG A 323 11.29 8.31 -0.44
C ARG A 323 11.65 8.46 1.01
N THR A 324 11.24 9.58 1.59
CA THR A 324 11.35 9.82 3.03
C THR A 324 9.98 10.03 3.64
N ASP A 325 9.64 9.14 4.56
CA ASP A 325 8.51 9.27 5.45
C ASP A 325 8.95 9.98 6.75
N SER A 326 8.26 11.05 7.14
CA SER A 326 8.54 11.76 8.40
C SER A 326 8.24 10.87 9.61
N ALA A 327 8.82 11.18 10.77
CA ALA A 327 8.37 10.55 12.02
C ALA A 327 6.87 10.82 12.28
N LEU A 328 6.14 9.80 12.77
CA LEU A 328 4.72 9.92 13.10
C LEU A 328 4.49 11.08 14.08
N ARG A 329 3.59 11.99 13.70
CA ARG A 329 3.15 13.12 14.53
C ARG A 329 1.77 12.84 15.08
N THR A 330 1.59 13.02 16.39
CA THR A 330 0.27 12.90 17.02
C THR A 330 -0.22 14.24 17.54
N PHE A 331 -1.49 14.56 17.34
CA PHE A 331 -2.14 15.73 17.96
C PHE A 331 -3.59 15.43 18.37
N THR A 332 -4.13 16.25 19.26
CA THR A 332 -5.53 16.20 19.70
C THR A 332 -6.34 17.22 18.89
N ALA A 333 -7.24 16.72 18.06
CA ALA A 333 -8.26 17.48 17.36
C ALA A 333 -9.37 17.90 18.33
N ILE A 334 -9.78 19.17 18.30
CA ILE A 334 -10.86 19.72 19.14
C ILE A 334 -11.99 20.22 18.25
N GLY A 335 -13.24 19.88 18.58
CA GLY A 335 -14.43 20.41 17.92
C GLY A 335 -14.76 21.85 18.33
N GLY A 336 -15.26 22.64 17.38
CA GLY A 336 -15.64 24.04 17.57
C GLY A 336 -14.50 25.06 17.50
N GLY A 337 -14.79 26.27 17.02
CA GLY A 337 -13.96 27.47 17.26
C GLY A 337 -13.05 28.00 16.13
N GLY A 338 -13.29 27.61 14.88
CA GLY A 338 -12.52 28.09 13.73
C GLY A 338 -12.88 29.49 13.22
N ALA A 339 -11.88 30.24 12.73
CA ALA A 339 -12.12 31.26 11.71
C ALA A 339 -12.58 30.58 10.40
N ALA A 340 -13.49 31.22 9.68
CA ALA A 340 -13.93 30.72 8.38
C ALA A 340 -12.83 30.91 7.34
N LEU A 341 -12.73 29.95 6.41
CA LEU A 341 -11.74 29.85 5.35
C LEU A 341 -11.95 30.95 4.30
N ASP A 342 -10.84 31.48 3.80
CA ASP A 342 -10.83 32.45 2.72
C ASP A 342 -11.13 31.79 1.36
N VAL A 343 -11.39 32.61 0.34
CA VAL A 343 -11.64 32.13 -1.03
C VAL A 343 -10.43 31.32 -1.52
N CYS A 344 -10.71 30.17 -2.13
CA CYS A 344 -9.76 29.19 -2.68
C CYS A 344 -8.98 28.34 -1.69
N GLU A 345 -9.20 28.50 -0.38
CA GLU A 345 -8.72 27.51 0.59
C GLU A 345 -9.47 26.18 0.43
N SER A 346 -8.75 25.06 0.67
CA SER A 346 -9.34 23.71 0.71
C SER A 346 -10.36 23.60 1.84
N CYS A 347 -11.54 23.08 1.55
CA CYS A 347 -12.64 22.95 2.49
C CYS A 347 -13.28 21.56 2.44
N SER A 348 -13.96 21.19 3.52
CA SER A 348 -14.69 19.91 3.64
C SER A 348 -16.21 20.10 3.80
N SER A 349 -16.63 21.34 4.06
CA SER A 349 -18.03 21.76 4.08
C SER A 349 -18.12 23.24 3.70
N SER A 350 -19.24 23.63 3.10
CA SER A 350 -19.62 25.02 2.87
C SER A 350 -19.68 25.83 4.16
N ALA A 351 -19.92 25.19 5.32
CA ALA A 351 -19.84 25.84 6.63
C ALA A 351 -18.43 26.30 6.99
N ASP A 352 -17.40 25.71 6.37
CA ASP A 352 -16.01 26.10 6.58
C ASP A 352 -15.70 27.46 5.93
N CYS A 353 -16.45 27.87 4.89
CA CYS A 353 -16.15 29.02 4.06
C CYS A 353 -16.67 30.36 4.61
N ALA A 354 -15.84 31.39 4.52
CA ALA A 354 -16.16 32.72 5.02
C ALA A 354 -17.31 33.38 4.26
N GLY A 355 -18.10 34.20 4.97
CA GLY A 355 -19.07 35.12 4.34
C GLY A 355 -20.28 34.46 3.67
N GLY A 356 -20.59 33.20 3.99
CA GLY A 356 -21.63 32.43 3.29
C GLY A 356 -21.14 31.89 1.95
N GLY A 357 -19.84 31.61 1.85
CA GLY A 357 -19.24 30.89 0.73
C GLY A 357 -19.75 29.46 0.62
N ILE A 358 -19.51 28.87 -0.54
CA ILE A 358 -19.85 27.49 -0.89
C ILE A 358 -18.52 26.73 -0.97
N CYS A 359 -18.47 25.54 -0.39
CA CYS A 359 -17.35 24.64 -0.64
C CYS A 359 -17.64 23.89 -1.94
N ALA A 360 -17.22 24.46 -3.06
CA ALA A 360 -17.50 23.91 -4.39
C ALA A 360 -16.73 22.60 -4.58
N ALA A 361 -17.43 21.58 -5.08
CA ALA A 361 -16.82 20.33 -5.48
C ALA A 361 -15.94 20.55 -6.73
N ALA A 362 -14.79 19.89 -6.78
CA ALA A 362 -13.84 19.88 -7.88
C ALA A 362 -13.04 18.56 -7.82
N GLY A 363 -12.48 18.11 -8.95
CA GLY A 363 -11.69 16.87 -9.04
C GLY A 363 -10.60 16.77 -7.96
N SER A 364 -9.79 17.82 -7.81
CA SER A 364 -8.73 17.94 -6.80
C SER A 364 -9.21 18.19 -5.35
N GLY A 365 -10.52 18.18 -5.10
CA GLY A 365 -11.14 18.39 -3.79
C GLY A 365 -11.77 19.77 -3.60
N GLY A 366 -12.55 19.91 -2.51
CA GLY A 366 -13.39 21.08 -2.26
C GLY A 366 -12.64 22.41 -2.13
N ARG A 367 -13.15 23.48 -2.77
CA ARG A 367 -12.61 24.85 -2.68
C ARG A 367 -13.66 25.86 -2.26
N CYS A 368 -13.30 26.77 -1.35
CA CYS A 368 -14.21 27.84 -0.96
C CYS A 368 -14.39 28.86 -2.09
N VAL A 369 -15.62 28.99 -2.60
CA VAL A 369 -16.01 30.03 -3.57
C VAL A 369 -17.07 30.97 -2.98
N PRO A 370 -17.12 32.25 -3.38
CA PRO A 370 -18.15 33.16 -2.90
C PRO A 370 -19.56 32.74 -3.37
N GLY A 371 -20.54 32.77 -2.47
CA GLY A 371 -21.96 32.71 -2.85
C GLY A 371 -22.40 34.01 -3.53
N CYS A 372 -23.27 33.91 -4.54
CA CYS A 372 -23.69 35.05 -5.37
C CYS A 372 -25.20 35.36 -5.31
N SER A 373 -25.96 34.70 -4.43
CA SER A 373 -27.37 35.03 -4.23
C SER A 373 -27.57 36.42 -3.59
N GLY A 374 -28.55 37.22 -4.05
CA GLY A 374 -28.89 38.54 -3.49
C GLY A 374 -28.18 39.73 -4.19
N ASP A 375 -27.53 40.60 -3.42
CA ASP A 375 -26.76 41.77 -3.92
C ASP A 375 -25.29 41.42 -4.27
N GLY A 376 -24.89 40.15 -4.16
CA GLY A 376 -23.54 39.67 -4.41
C GLY A 376 -23.21 39.63 -5.91
N ALA A 377 -22.06 40.19 -6.30
CA ALA A 377 -21.52 40.09 -7.65
C ALA A 377 -20.19 39.35 -7.62
N CYS A 378 -20.00 38.42 -8.55
CA CYS A 378 -18.73 37.71 -8.71
C CYS A 378 -17.66 38.67 -9.24
N THR A 379 -16.51 38.70 -8.56
CA THR A 379 -15.35 39.49 -8.97
C THR A 379 -14.61 38.87 -10.15
N VAL A 380 -14.64 37.54 -10.22
CA VAL A 380 -14.12 36.69 -11.30
C VAL A 380 -15.21 35.67 -11.64
N GLY A 381 -15.34 35.31 -12.92
CA GLY A 381 -16.39 34.40 -13.39
C GLY A 381 -17.81 34.98 -13.37
N GLY A 382 -18.80 34.09 -13.40
CA GLY A 382 -20.23 34.40 -13.37
C GLY A 382 -20.95 33.79 -12.16
N CYS A 383 -22.14 34.31 -11.86
CA CYS A 383 -23.03 33.70 -10.86
C CYS A 383 -23.82 32.57 -11.53
N GLY A 384 -23.63 31.34 -11.05
CA GLY A 384 -24.22 30.13 -11.64
C GLY A 384 -24.55 29.07 -10.61
N ALA A 385 -25.06 27.93 -11.07
CA ALA A 385 -25.23 26.74 -10.25
C ALA A 385 -23.85 26.19 -9.89
N THR A 386 -23.64 25.91 -8.61
CA THR A 386 -22.39 25.37 -8.06
C THR A 386 -22.74 24.19 -7.19
N VAL A 387 -22.21 23.02 -7.53
CA VAL A 387 -22.31 21.81 -6.72
C VAL A 387 -21.37 21.96 -5.52
N SER A 388 -21.91 21.82 -4.31
CA SER A 388 -21.10 21.79 -3.09
C SER A 388 -20.59 20.38 -2.82
N VAL A 389 -19.53 20.25 -2.02
CA VAL A 389 -19.02 18.94 -1.55
C VAL A 389 -20.06 18.14 -0.75
N GLU A 390 -21.11 18.80 -0.26
CA GLU A 390 -22.25 18.15 0.40
C GLU A 390 -23.33 17.65 -0.57
N GLY A 391 -23.20 17.91 -1.87
CA GLY A 391 -24.15 17.54 -2.93
C GLY A 391 -25.24 18.58 -3.18
N SER A 392 -25.24 19.71 -2.45
CA SER A 392 -26.24 20.76 -2.67
C SER A 392 -25.88 21.62 -3.88
N VAL A 393 -26.89 21.99 -4.69
CA VAL A 393 -26.70 22.92 -5.81
C VAL A 393 -27.11 24.33 -5.39
N LEU A 394 -26.12 25.23 -5.27
CA LEU A 394 -26.28 26.59 -4.77
C LEU A 394 -25.84 27.64 -5.80
N ALA A 395 -26.28 28.89 -5.63
CA ALA A 395 -25.83 29.99 -6.48
C ALA A 395 -24.44 30.49 -6.04
N GLY A 396 -23.40 30.05 -6.74
CA GLY A 396 -21.99 30.38 -6.47
C GLY A 396 -21.31 31.11 -7.61
N CYS A 397 -20.20 31.77 -7.29
CA CYS A 397 -19.29 32.30 -8.29
C CYS A 397 -18.45 31.17 -8.86
N GLY A 398 -18.48 31.03 -10.18
CA GLY A 398 -17.72 30.00 -10.86
C GLY A 398 -17.54 30.27 -12.36
N PRO A 399 -16.91 29.34 -13.10
CA PRO A 399 -16.36 28.05 -12.64
C PRO A 399 -15.33 28.13 -11.51
N THR A 400 -15.17 27.06 -10.72
CA THR A 400 -14.21 27.03 -9.61
C THR A 400 -12.78 27.23 -10.10
N GLU A 401 -12.41 26.68 -11.26
CA GLU A 401 -11.10 26.95 -11.89
C GLU A 401 -10.91 28.42 -12.27
N ASP A 402 -11.97 29.13 -12.67
CA ASP A 402 -11.86 30.57 -13.00
C ASP A 402 -11.67 31.41 -11.75
N VAL A 403 -12.35 31.05 -10.66
CA VAL A 403 -12.29 31.79 -9.39
C VAL A 403 -10.98 31.51 -8.64
N CYS A 404 -10.46 30.29 -8.74
CA CYS A 404 -9.32 29.81 -7.96
C CYS A 404 -8.06 29.48 -8.75
N GLY A 405 -8.15 29.43 -10.08
CA GLY A 405 -7.02 29.27 -10.99
C GLY A 405 -6.46 30.60 -11.49
N SER A 406 -5.35 30.53 -12.20
CA SER A 406 -4.63 31.67 -12.79
C SER A 406 -5.28 32.28 -14.05
N GLY A 407 -6.54 31.95 -14.32
CA GLY A 407 -7.31 32.33 -15.51
C GLY A 407 -7.36 31.18 -16.52
N ALA A 408 -8.51 31.01 -17.19
CA ALA A 408 -8.73 29.92 -18.15
C ALA A 408 -7.59 29.78 -19.16
N CYS A 409 -6.98 28.60 -19.19
CA CYS A 409 -6.15 28.15 -20.30
C CYS A 409 -6.97 28.24 -21.59
N VAL A 410 -6.36 28.76 -22.64
CA VAL A 410 -6.93 28.67 -23.98
C VAL A 410 -6.00 27.77 -24.75
N ASP A 411 -6.57 26.68 -25.21
CA ASP A 411 -5.84 25.69 -25.97
C ASP A 411 -5.19 26.25 -27.25
N ASP A 412 -4.21 25.52 -27.77
CA ASP A 412 -3.62 25.82 -29.04
C ASP A 412 -4.54 25.47 -30.23
N ALA A 413 -4.01 25.60 -31.44
CA ALA A 413 -4.79 25.47 -32.67
C ALA A 413 -4.85 24.04 -33.20
N ARG A 414 -4.20 23.08 -32.55
CA ARG A 414 -4.06 21.68 -32.99
C ARG A 414 -5.15 20.76 -32.45
N GLU A 415 -5.90 21.22 -31.45
CA GLU A 415 -6.99 20.44 -30.88
C GLU A 415 -8.09 19.97 -31.84
N ASP A 416 -8.69 18.81 -31.58
CA ASP A 416 -8.47 17.87 -30.44
C ASP A 416 -7.36 16.87 -30.81
N ASP A 417 -6.23 16.85 -30.10
CA ASP A 417 -5.11 15.91 -30.30
C ASP A 417 -4.73 15.04 -29.09
N ASP A 418 -5.70 14.88 -28.19
CA ASP A 418 -5.59 14.33 -26.83
C ASP A 418 -5.32 12.82 -26.75
N ASN A 419 -5.36 12.12 -27.90
CA ASN A 419 -5.26 10.66 -27.96
C ASN A 419 -4.67 10.15 -29.27
N ILE A 420 -4.22 8.90 -29.27
CA ILE A 420 -3.53 8.26 -30.41
C ILE A 420 -4.37 8.29 -31.70
N ALA A 421 -5.71 8.24 -31.59
CA ALA A 421 -6.59 8.25 -32.76
C ALA A 421 -6.70 9.64 -33.41
N ASN A 422 -6.50 10.71 -32.64
CA ASN A 422 -6.62 12.09 -33.07
C ASN A 422 -5.26 12.81 -33.22
N ALA A 423 -4.17 12.22 -32.72
CA ALA A 423 -2.84 12.80 -32.66
C ALA A 423 -2.42 13.61 -33.90
N THR A 424 -1.86 14.80 -33.66
CA THR A 424 -1.36 15.69 -34.70
C THR A 424 -0.16 15.07 -35.42
N VAL A 425 -0.21 15.00 -36.76
CA VAL A 425 0.92 14.49 -37.56
C VAL A 425 2.10 15.47 -37.47
N TYR A 426 3.22 15.02 -36.93
CA TYR A 426 4.44 15.82 -36.80
C TYR A 426 5.13 15.98 -38.16
N GLY A 427 5.04 17.18 -38.74
CA GLY A 427 5.71 17.53 -40.00
C GLY A 427 6.95 18.42 -39.84
N SER A 428 7.05 19.16 -38.73
CA SER A 428 8.13 20.09 -38.43
C SER A 428 8.07 20.55 -36.97
N ALA A 429 9.15 21.17 -36.48
CA ALA A 429 9.21 21.74 -35.13
C ALA A 429 8.01 22.63 -34.80
N ILE A 430 7.51 22.48 -33.58
CA ILE A 430 6.40 23.23 -32.98
C ILE A 430 6.99 24.28 -32.04
N GLY A 431 6.47 25.50 -32.07
CA GLY A 431 6.98 26.60 -31.22
C GLY A 431 5.88 27.45 -30.59
N ASP A 432 4.65 26.96 -30.67
CA ASP A 432 3.41 27.58 -30.23
C ASP A 432 2.49 26.48 -29.68
N GLY A 433 3.08 25.52 -28.96
CA GLY A 433 2.34 24.51 -28.21
C GLY A 433 1.77 25.09 -26.92
N ARG A 434 0.62 24.61 -26.49
CA ARG A 434 0.01 24.99 -25.21
C ARG A 434 -0.63 23.76 -24.59
N ILE A 435 -0.11 23.34 -23.43
CA ILE A 435 -0.76 22.32 -22.62
C ILE A 435 -1.76 22.99 -21.68
N CYS A 436 -2.94 22.38 -21.55
CA CYS A 436 -3.95 22.75 -20.56
C CYS A 436 -4.15 21.59 -19.55
N ALA A 437 -4.83 21.87 -18.43
CA ALA A 437 -5.06 20.86 -17.41
C ALA A 437 -5.91 19.70 -17.95
N ASP A 438 -5.47 18.47 -17.69
CA ASP A 438 -6.09 17.23 -18.16
C ASP A 438 -6.26 17.12 -19.69
N ASP A 439 -5.42 17.85 -20.43
CA ASP A 439 -5.46 17.96 -21.90
C ASP A 439 -4.08 17.63 -22.49
N PRO A 440 -3.77 16.34 -22.77
CA PRO A 440 -2.43 15.93 -23.19
C PRO A 440 -2.23 15.98 -24.71
N ASP A 441 -1.25 16.73 -25.21
CA ASP A 441 -1.03 16.82 -26.65
C ASP A 441 -0.27 15.60 -27.23
N LEU A 442 -0.78 14.95 -28.27
CA LEU A 442 -0.10 13.83 -28.95
C LEU A 442 0.35 14.15 -30.38
N PHE A 443 1.60 13.81 -30.67
CA PHE A 443 2.23 14.01 -31.97
C PHE A 443 2.66 12.70 -32.64
N ALA A 444 2.03 12.37 -33.76
CA ALA A 444 2.35 11.18 -34.56
C ALA A 444 3.58 11.41 -35.47
N ILE A 445 4.62 10.61 -35.26
CA ILE A 445 5.91 10.65 -35.97
C ILE A 445 6.05 9.36 -36.77
N ALA A 446 6.19 9.47 -38.10
CA ALA A 446 6.41 8.31 -38.95
C ALA A 446 7.85 7.80 -38.83
N VAL A 447 8.02 6.49 -38.64
CA VAL A 447 9.32 5.84 -38.43
C VAL A 447 9.50 4.65 -39.36
N LEU A 448 10.69 4.46 -39.89
CA LEU A 448 11.11 3.29 -40.66
C LEU A 448 11.93 2.34 -39.78
N ALA A 449 12.01 1.08 -40.21
CA ALA A 449 12.82 0.08 -39.54
C ALA A 449 14.30 0.51 -39.49
N GLY A 450 14.88 0.50 -38.29
CA GLY A 450 16.26 0.91 -38.03
C GLY A 450 16.44 2.41 -37.83
N GLU A 451 15.38 3.17 -37.58
CA GLU A 451 15.47 4.61 -37.27
C GLU A 451 15.33 4.85 -35.75
N ARG A 452 16.11 5.81 -35.22
CA ARG A 452 15.96 6.35 -33.88
C ARG A 452 15.12 7.62 -33.94
N VAL A 453 14.15 7.70 -33.04
CA VAL A 453 13.38 8.91 -32.76
C VAL A 453 13.92 9.51 -31.47
N THR A 454 14.32 10.77 -31.51
CA THR A 454 14.60 11.58 -30.32
C THR A 454 13.63 12.75 -30.32
N VAL A 455 12.92 12.96 -29.22
CA VAL A 455 11.98 14.06 -29.04
C VAL A 455 12.43 14.91 -27.88
N THR A 456 12.53 16.22 -28.10
CA THR A 456 12.85 17.21 -27.07
C THR A 456 11.69 18.18 -26.92
N LEU A 457 11.23 18.32 -25.68
CA LEU A 457 10.28 19.33 -25.23
C LEU A 457 11.06 20.43 -24.51
N ASP A 458 10.88 21.69 -24.92
CA ASP A 458 11.54 22.83 -24.30
C ASP A 458 10.67 24.11 -24.40
N GLY A 459 11.23 25.25 -24.02
CA GLY A 459 10.54 26.54 -24.15
C GLY A 459 9.54 26.87 -23.03
N PHE A 460 9.36 25.96 -22.07
CA PHE A 460 8.62 26.18 -20.84
C PHE A 460 9.57 26.56 -19.67
N ARG A 461 9.00 26.92 -18.53
CA ARG A 461 9.73 27.01 -17.25
C ARG A 461 9.00 26.15 -16.25
N ASN A 462 9.67 25.19 -15.62
CA ASN A 462 9.03 24.31 -14.62
C ASN A 462 8.36 25.15 -13.52
N ALA A 463 9.01 26.21 -13.04
CA ALA A 463 8.44 27.10 -12.02
C ALA A 463 7.11 27.78 -12.40
N GLU A 464 6.72 27.79 -13.68
CA GLU A 464 5.43 28.30 -14.19
C GLU A 464 4.41 27.17 -14.46
N GLY A 465 4.85 25.90 -14.44
CA GLY A 465 4.08 24.69 -14.71
C GLY A 465 5.03 23.62 -15.27
N ASP A 466 5.10 22.47 -14.61
CA ASP A 466 6.01 21.37 -14.98
C ASP A 466 5.43 20.52 -16.10
N LEU A 467 6.22 20.20 -17.12
CA LEU A 467 5.78 19.43 -18.27
C LEU A 467 6.63 18.17 -18.41
N ASP A 468 5.96 17.03 -18.57
CA ASP A 468 6.58 15.74 -18.81
C ASP A 468 6.44 15.33 -20.28
N LEU A 469 7.31 14.41 -20.73
CA LEU A 469 7.32 13.89 -22.10
C LEU A 469 7.37 12.37 -22.10
N GLN A 470 6.48 11.73 -22.87
CA GLN A 470 6.51 10.29 -23.12
C GLN A 470 6.63 10.01 -24.61
N LEU A 471 7.31 8.92 -24.96
CA LEU A 471 7.31 8.34 -26.29
C LEU A 471 6.54 7.03 -26.27
N LEU A 472 5.51 6.90 -27.09
CA LEU A 472 4.61 5.75 -27.13
C LEU A 472 4.67 5.05 -28.49
N ASP A 473 4.29 3.77 -28.51
CA ASP A 473 4.07 3.00 -29.74
C ASP A 473 2.62 3.13 -30.28
N GLU A 474 2.28 2.36 -31.32
CA GLU A 474 0.94 2.35 -31.92
C GLU A 474 -0.16 1.75 -31.01
N ALA A 475 0.21 1.00 -29.97
CA ALA A 475 -0.71 0.43 -28.99
C ALA A 475 -0.91 1.34 -27.76
N GLY A 476 -0.08 2.37 -27.62
CA GLY A 476 -0.07 3.28 -26.46
C GLY A 476 0.88 2.84 -25.34
N THR A 477 1.69 1.81 -25.59
CA THR A 477 2.71 1.38 -24.64
C THR A 477 3.83 2.41 -24.58
N ILE A 478 4.25 2.76 -23.36
CA ILE A 478 5.36 3.70 -23.10
C ILE A 478 6.67 3.03 -23.51
N LEU A 479 7.35 3.62 -24.49
CA LEU A 479 8.66 3.20 -24.99
C LEU A 479 9.81 3.90 -24.27
N ASP A 480 9.60 5.15 -23.87
CA ASP A 480 10.54 5.95 -23.09
C ASP A 480 9.79 7.12 -22.40
N SER A 481 10.33 7.61 -21.29
CA SER A 481 9.75 8.72 -20.52
C SER A 481 10.82 9.68 -20.01
N SER A 482 10.47 10.96 -19.94
CA SER A 482 11.27 12.02 -19.34
C SER A 482 10.35 12.83 -18.46
N ALA A 483 10.72 12.90 -17.18
CA ALA A 483 9.86 13.32 -16.09
C ALA A 483 10.70 14.15 -15.09
N SER A 484 11.54 15.04 -15.62
CA SER A 484 12.49 15.79 -14.82
C SER A 484 11.87 17.05 -14.20
N THR A 485 12.61 17.74 -13.32
CA THR A 485 12.24 19.08 -12.82
C THR A 485 12.98 20.18 -13.58
N ALA A 486 13.59 19.86 -14.73
CA ALA A 486 14.27 20.83 -15.57
C ALA A 486 13.30 21.61 -16.47
N ASP A 487 13.78 22.71 -17.07
CA ASP A 487 13.01 23.46 -18.07
C ASP A 487 13.00 22.78 -19.47
N SER A 488 13.28 21.46 -19.53
CA SER A 488 13.33 20.67 -20.77
C SER A 488 13.25 19.18 -20.51
N GLU A 489 12.50 18.47 -21.33
CA GLU A 489 12.39 17.00 -21.32
C GLU A 489 12.93 16.40 -22.63
N THR A 490 13.50 15.19 -22.57
CA THR A 490 13.98 14.49 -23.76
C THR A 490 13.80 12.99 -23.63
N VAL A 491 13.15 12.40 -24.63
CA VAL A 491 12.96 10.96 -24.78
C VAL A 491 13.57 10.47 -26.09
N GLU A 492 14.04 9.23 -26.11
CA GLU A 492 14.49 8.57 -27.32
C GLU A 492 14.15 7.08 -27.39
N HIS A 493 13.89 6.59 -28.60
CA HIS A 493 13.70 5.16 -28.84
C HIS A 493 14.14 4.78 -30.25
N CYS A 494 14.69 3.56 -30.41
CA CYS A 494 15.04 3.02 -31.74
C CYS A 494 14.03 1.96 -32.18
N PHE A 495 13.47 2.14 -33.38
CA PHE A 495 12.41 1.31 -33.91
C PHE A 495 12.97 0.20 -34.81
N ALA A 496 13.02 -1.03 -34.31
CA ALA A 496 13.51 -2.19 -35.08
C ALA A 496 12.63 -2.50 -36.31
N ALA A 497 11.34 -2.17 -36.25
CA ALA A 497 10.40 -2.24 -37.35
C ALA A 497 9.80 -0.86 -37.63
N GLY A 498 9.40 -0.60 -38.89
CA GLY A 498 8.73 0.64 -39.24
C GLY A 498 7.29 0.69 -38.69
N GLY A 499 6.83 1.88 -38.38
CA GLY A 499 5.53 2.15 -37.75
C GLY A 499 5.34 3.63 -37.47
N THR A 500 4.56 3.94 -36.45
CA THR A 500 4.30 5.30 -35.96
C THR A 500 4.67 5.39 -34.48
N ALA A 501 5.48 6.38 -34.13
CA ALA A 501 5.75 6.74 -32.74
C ALA A 501 4.86 7.92 -32.35
N TYR A 502 4.46 8.01 -31.09
CA TYR A 502 3.65 9.11 -30.57
C TYR A 502 4.41 9.82 -29.47
N ALA A 503 4.73 11.10 -29.66
CA ALA A 503 5.23 11.94 -28.56
C ALA A 503 4.02 12.50 -27.81
N LYS A 504 3.88 12.17 -26.54
CA LYS A 504 2.81 12.65 -25.65
C LYS A 504 3.38 13.68 -24.69
N VAL A 505 2.92 14.91 -24.80
CA VAL A 505 3.25 16.01 -23.88
C VAL A 505 2.20 16.03 -22.79
N ILE A 506 2.61 16.13 -21.52
CA ILE A 506 1.69 16.06 -20.38
C ILE A 506 2.04 17.17 -19.40
N GLY A 507 1.01 17.86 -18.89
CA GLY A 507 1.15 18.74 -17.74
C GLY A 507 1.24 17.91 -16.46
N TYR A 508 2.37 17.91 -15.78
CA TYR A 508 2.53 17.15 -14.53
C TYR A 508 1.54 17.67 -13.47
N GLY A 509 0.69 16.78 -12.94
CA GLY A 509 -0.35 17.13 -11.98
C GLY A 509 -1.38 18.15 -12.49
N GLY A 510 -1.62 18.18 -13.80
CA GLY A 510 -2.52 19.15 -14.45
C GLY A 510 -1.90 20.53 -14.65
N ALA A 511 -0.57 20.64 -14.59
CA ALA A 511 0.13 21.89 -14.84
C ALA A 511 -0.10 22.40 -16.27
N GLU A 512 -0.27 23.72 -16.40
CA GLU A 512 -0.46 24.38 -17.68
C GLU A 512 0.81 25.16 -18.07
N ASN A 513 1.25 25.04 -19.32
CA ASN A 513 2.36 25.85 -19.81
C ASN A 513 2.38 25.96 -21.34
N SER A 514 3.10 26.94 -21.87
CA SER A 514 3.44 26.98 -23.30
C SER A 514 4.73 26.22 -23.53
N TYR A 515 4.84 25.54 -24.67
CA TYR A 515 6.03 24.76 -25.00
C TYR A 515 6.42 24.84 -26.48
N ALA A 516 7.61 24.33 -26.77
CA ALA A 516 8.10 24.02 -28.09
C ALA A 516 8.53 22.54 -28.14
N LEU A 517 8.26 21.89 -29.27
CA LEU A 517 8.53 20.46 -29.45
C LEU A 517 9.37 20.25 -30.71
N ARG A 518 10.42 19.44 -30.58
CA ARG A 518 11.31 19.07 -31.68
C ARG A 518 11.55 17.57 -31.68
N ALA A 519 11.06 16.88 -32.70
CA ALA A 519 11.44 15.51 -32.99
C ALA A 519 12.48 15.43 -34.12
N THR A 520 13.47 14.57 -33.95
CA THR A 520 14.44 14.15 -34.96
C THR A 520 14.35 12.65 -35.19
N VAL A 521 14.19 12.25 -36.45
CA VAL A 521 14.24 10.85 -36.88
C VAL A 521 15.50 10.65 -37.70
N MET A 522 16.37 9.73 -37.29
CA MET A 522 17.66 9.48 -37.92
C MET A 522 17.87 7.98 -38.17
N ASP A 523 18.49 7.64 -39.31
CA ASP A 523 18.98 6.28 -39.57
C ASP A 523 19.95 5.89 -38.45
N ASP A 524 19.58 4.86 -37.68
CA ASP A 524 20.40 4.32 -36.59
C ASP A 524 20.36 2.79 -36.59
N ALA A 525 20.55 2.21 -37.78
CA ALA A 525 20.58 0.75 -37.94
C ALA A 525 21.70 0.06 -37.14
N ALA A 526 22.64 0.83 -36.57
CA ALA A 526 23.69 0.33 -35.69
C ALA A 526 23.26 0.27 -34.20
N MET A 527 22.22 1.01 -33.80
CA MET A 527 21.76 1.10 -32.41
C MET A 527 20.24 0.90 -32.24
N CYS A 528 19.55 0.40 -33.27
CA CYS A 528 18.50 -0.59 -33.10
C CYS A 528 19.20 -1.93 -32.87
N CYS A 529 19.79 -2.06 -31.67
CA CYS A 529 20.47 -3.27 -31.24
C CYS A 529 19.64 -4.48 -31.68
N MET A 530 20.23 -5.33 -32.50
CA MET A 530 19.59 -6.56 -32.94
C MET A 530 20.13 -7.66 -32.05
N ASP A 531 19.23 -8.25 -31.31
CA ASP A 531 19.40 -9.49 -30.57
C ASP A 531 20.30 -10.46 -31.31
N ASP A 532 21.19 -11.08 -30.56
CA ASP A 532 22.00 -12.14 -31.11
C ASP A 532 21.16 -13.41 -31.34
N THR A 533 21.75 -14.38 -32.06
CA THR A 533 21.05 -15.61 -32.43
C THR A 533 20.63 -16.54 -31.27
N ARG A 534 20.90 -16.16 -30.02
CA ARG A 534 20.61 -16.93 -28.80
C ARG A 534 19.37 -16.45 -28.06
N GLU A 535 18.71 -15.40 -28.53
CA GLU A 535 17.42 -14.97 -28.00
C GLU A 535 16.25 -15.91 -28.38
N GLU A 536 15.16 -15.95 -27.60
CA GLU A 536 14.91 -15.19 -26.33
C GLU A 536 15.57 -15.87 -25.12
N ASN A 537 16.27 -15.12 -24.28
CA ASN A 537 16.98 -15.63 -23.11
C ASN A 537 16.97 -14.69 -21.88
N ASP A 538 16.00 -13.79 -21.83
CA ASP A 538 15.91 -12.60 -20.96
C ASP A 538 15.60 -12.90 -19.49
N THR A 539 15.39 -14.17 -19.14
CA THR A 539 15.22 -14.58 -17.74
C THR A 539 16.17 -15.70 -17.33
N ALA A 540 16.63 -15.62 -16.08
CA ALA A 540 17.38 -16.70 -15.46
C ALA A 540 16.64 -18.04 -15.49
N ALA A 541 15.30 -18.03 -15.59
CA ALA A 541 14.41 -19.19 -15.64
C ALA A 541 14.34 -19.86 -17.03
N THR A 542 14.61 -19.12 -18.10
CA THR A 542 14.46 -19.55 -19.51
C THR A 542 15.73 -19.43 -20.34
N GLY A 543 16.82 -18.91 -19.77
CA GLY A 543 18.06 -18.59 -20.47
C GLY A 543 18.65 -19.66 -21.41
N ALA A 544 19.43 -19.21 -22.39
CA ALA A 544 20.04 -20.00 -23.44
C ALA A 544 20.99 -21.07 -22.86
N SER A 545 20.98 -22.28 -23.43
CA SER A 545 21.83 -23.37 -22.94
C SER A 545 23.30 -23.18 -23.33
N LEU A 546 24.17 -23.02 -22.34
CA LEU A 546 25.63 -22.92 -22.51
C LEU A 546 26.30 -24.29 -22.44
N SER A 547 26.85 -24.73 -23.58
CA SER A 547 27.55 -26.01 -23.69
C SER A 547 29.01 -25.91 -23.24
N VAL A 548 29.28 -26.21 -21.97
CA VAL A 548 30.64 -26.25 -21.42
C VAL A 548 31.34 -27.56 -21.80
N THR A 549 32.40 -27.48 -22.61
CA THR A 549 33.16 -28.64 -23.08
C THR A 549 34.59 -28.62 -22.53
N GLY A 550 35.01 -29.69 -21.88
CA GLY A 550 36.35 -29.77 -21.29
C GLY A 550 36.58 -28.82 -20.11
N GLY A 551 35.50 -28.30 -19.50
CA GLY A 551 35.57 -27.33 -18.41
C GLY A 551 35.59 -25.87 -18.87
N ASN A 552 35.49 -25.59 -20.17
CA ASN A 552 35.47 -24.22 -20.68
C ASN A 552 34.31 -24.01 -21.68
N ALA A 553 33.79 -22.80 -21.71
CA ALA A 553 32.90 -22.27 -22.73
C ALA A 553 33.33 -20.84 -23.06
N SER A 554 33.14 -20.46 -24.32
CA SER A 554 33.43 -19.11 -24.81
C SER A 554 32.34 -18.77 -25.81
N LEU A 555 31.73 -17.60 -25.68
CA LEU A 555 30.70 -17.11 -26.58
C LEU A 555 30.82 -15.60 -26.75
N THR A 556 30.40 -15.12 -27.92
CA THR A 556 30.10 -13.71 -28.15
C THR A 556 28.59 -13.52 -28.08
N GLY A 557 28.15 -12.45 -27.45
CA GLY A 557 26.76 -12.01 -27.45
C GLY A 557 26.62 -10.53 -27.76
N MET A 558 25.38 -10.10 -27.94
CA MET A 558 24.99 -8.69 -28.08
C MET A 558 23.94 -8.40 -27.03
N LEU A 559 24.31 -7.61 -26.02
CA LEU A 559 23.35 -7.17 -25.02
C LEU A 559 22.62 -5.94 -25.56
N CYS A 560 21.30 -6.02 -25.62
CA CYS A 560 20.45 -4.90 -25.99
C CYS A 560 19.89 -4.16 -24.75
N PRO A 561 19.52 -2.87 -24.89
CA PRO A 561 18.90 -2.11 -23.81
C PRO A 561 17.70 -2.85 -23.20
N SER A 562 17.66 -2.96 -21.87
CA SER A 562 16.57 -3.62 -21.13
C SER A 562 16.29 -5.09 -21.51
N ASP A 563 17.24 -5.75 -22.16
CA ASP A 563 17.18 -7.15 -22.57
C ASP A 563 18.35 -7.95 -21.96
N PRO A 564 18.20 -8.53 -20.75
CA PRO A 564 19.32 -9.14 -20.04
C PRO A 564 19.64 -10.56 -20.53
N ASP A 565 20.83 -10.79 -21.07
CA ASP A 565 21.15 -12.11 -21.60
C ASP A 565 21.45 -13.15 -20.49
N TRP A 566 20.65 -14.21 -20.36
CA TRP A 566 20.92 -15.33 -19.44
C TRP A 566 21.39 -16.62 -20.13
N TYR A 567 22.47 -17.19 -19.60
CA TYR A 567 23.05 -18.44 -20.05
C TYR A 567 23.08 -19.51 -18.96
N ARG A 568 22.64 -20.73 -19.31
CA ARG A 568 22.47 -21.84 -18.37
C ARG A 568 23.46 -22.98 -18.59
N PHE A 569 24.06 -23.47 -17.52
CA PHE A 569 24.97 -24.62 -17.57
C PHE A 569 24.79 -25.54 -16.36
N SER A 570 25.20 -26.81 -16.51
CA SER A 570 25.03 -27.83 -15.46
C SER A 570 26.32 -28.03 -14.67
N VAL A 571 26.17 -28.07 -13.34
CA VAL A 571 27.24 -28.39 -12.39
C VAL A 571 26.90 -29.71 -11.70
N SER A 572 27.89 -30.61 -11.58
CA SER A 572 27.68 -31.99 -11.08
C SER A 572 28.14 -32.21 -9.63
N GLY A 573 28.71 -31.20 -8.98
CA GLY A 573 29.21 -31.23 -7.61
C GLY A 573 30.06 -29.99 -7.32
N PRO A 574 30.85 -29.97 -6.24
CA PRO A 574 31.72 -28.84 -5.91
C PRO A 574 32.57 -28.41 -7.10
N THR A 575 32.43 -27.15 -7.50
CA THR A 575 33.02 -26.60 -8.72
C THR A 575 33.36 -25.14 -8.49
N ARG A 576 34.53 -24.72 -8.93
CA ARG A 576 34.90 -23.31 -9.05
C ARG A 576 34.49 -22.81 -10.43
N ILE A 577 33.62 -21.82 -10.46
CA ILE A 577 33.12 -21.12 -11.64
C ILE A 577 33.91 -19.82 -11.74
N VAL A 578 34.63 -19.65 -12.85
CA VAL A 578 35.22 -18.37 -13.23
C VAL A 578 34.51 -17.92 -14.49
N ALA A 579 33.86 -16.77 -14.45
CA ALA A 579 33.28 -16.13 -15.63
C ALA A 579 34.01 -14.80 -15.84
N ASP A 580 34.60 -14.64 -17.01
CA ASP A 580 35.27 -13.40 -17.43
C ASP A 580 34.50 -12.86 -18.62
N MET A 581 34.11 -11.58 -18.56
CA MET A 581 33.48 -10.87 -19.65
C MET A 581 34.39 -9.73 -20.10
N VAL A 582 34.47 -9.54 -21.42
CA VAL A 582 35.09 -8.35 -22.04
C VAL A 582 34.02 -7.63 -22.83
N ILE A 583 33.84 -6.35 -22.55
CA ILE A 583 32.88 -5.46 -23.20
C ILE A 583 33.50 -4.92 -24.49
N GLY A 584 32.78 -5.06 -25.60
CA GLY A 584 33.26 -4.70 -26.94
C GLY A 584 33.25 -3.20 -27.22
N SER A 585 32.24 -2.49 -26.70
CA SER A 585 32.07 -1.04 -26.84
C SER A 585 32.72 -0.27 -25.69
N SER A 586 33.64 0.63 -26.02
CA SER A 586 34.32 1.46 -25.01
C SER A 586 33.37 2.44 -24.34
N GLY A 587 33.35 2.48 -23.01
CA GLY A 587 32.50 3.40 -22.24
C GLY A 587 31.06 2.92 -22.06
N GLN A 588 30.79 1.65 -22.36
CA GLN A 588 29.58 0.94 -21.93
C GLN A 588 29.90 0.15 -20.67
N ASP A 589 28.92 0.05 -19.78
CA ASP A 589 29.00 -0.61 -18.49
C ASP A 589 28.01 -1.79 -18.45
N LEU A 590 28.55 -3.00 -18.52
CA LEU A 590 27.78 -4.24 -18.47
C LEU A 590 28.18 -5.00 -17.21
N ASP A 591 27.19 -5.45 -16.47
CA ASP A 591 27.32 -6.21 -15.23
C ASP A 591 27.19 -7.72 -15.50
N MET A 592 27.68 -8.54 -14.56
CA MET A 592 27.43 -9.98 -14.54
C MET A 592 26.80 -10.45 -13.23
N GLU A 593 25.89 -11.43 -13.32
CA GLU A 593 25.32 -12.12 -12.16
C GLU A 593 25.31 -13.64 -12.32
N LEU A 594 25.74 -14.37 -11.28
CA LEU A 594 25.64 -15.82 -11.21
C LEU A 594 24.49 -16.21 -10.28
N ARG A 595 23.48 -16.92 -10.80
CA ARG A 595 22.36 -17.49 -10.04
C ARG A 595 22.46 -19.00 -9.90
N GLY A 596 22.04 -19.49 -8.73
CA GLY A 596 21.99 -20.91 -8.40
C GLY A 596 20.73 -21.62 -8.91
N PRO A 597 20.62 -22.94 -8.69
CA PRO A 597 19.50 -23.76 -9.20
C PRO A 597 18.11 -23.37 -8.71
N THR A 598 18.02 -22.65 -7.59
CA THR A 598 16.77 -22.14 -7.01
C THR A 598 16.52 -20.66 -7.35
N GLY A 599 17.34 -20.06 -8.23
CA GLY A 599 17.28 -18.64 -8.59
C GLY A 599 18.01 -17.68 -7.64
N THR A 600 18.58 -18.19 -6.54
CA THR A 600 19.35 -17.38 -5.57
C THR A 600 20.59 -16.78 -6.22
N LEU A 601 20.84 -15.48 -6.01
CA LEU A 601 22.10 -14.84 -6.42
C LEU A 601 23.27 -15.45 -5.62
N ILE A 602 24.30 -15.91 -6.33
CA ILE A 602 25.52 -16.52 -5.77
C ILE A 602 26.67 -15.51 -5.77
N ALA A 603 26.83 -14.79 -6.86
CA ALA A 603 27.88 -13.79 -7.04
C ALA A 603 27.46 -12.78 -8.12
N SER A 604 28.05 -11.60 -8.09
CA SER A 604 27.90 -10.57 -9.12
C SER A 604 29.21 -9.83 -9.32
N SER A 605 29.40 -9.26 -10.51
CA SER A 605 30.48 -8.33 -10.85
C SER A 605 29.83 -7.09 -11.46
N ARG A 606 30.19 -5.91 -10.95
CA ARG A 606 29.58 -4.62 -11.30
C ARG A 606 30.61 -3.50 -11.40
N GLY A 607 31.69 -3.77 -12.12
CA GLY A 607 32.78 -2.82 -12.33
C GLY A 607 32.45 -1.84 -13.46
N VAL A 608 33.04 -0.66 -13.40
CA VAL A 608 32.86 0.39 -14.43
C VAL A 608 33.90 0.31 -15.56
N THR A 609 34.52 -0.86 -15.73
CA THR A 609 35.61 -1.07 -16.70
C THR A 609 35.12 -1.97 -17.82
N ASP A 610 35.82 -1.98 -18.96
CA ASP A 610 35.48 -2.86 -20.10
C ASP A 610 35.63 -4.39 -19.81
N THR A 611 35.76 -4.80 -18.55
CA THR A 611 35.88 -6.20 -18.13
C THR A 611 35.18 -6.46 -16.81
N GLU A 612 34.44 -7.56 -16.75
CA GLU A 612 33.85 -8.08 -15.52
C GLU A 612 34.38 -9.47 -15.20
N THR A 613 34.52 -9.79 -13.91
CA THR A 613 35.00 -11.11 -13.46
C THR A 613 34.21 -11.61 -12.27
N ILE A 614 33.58 -12.77 -12.42
CA ILE A 614 33.04 -13.57 -11.31
C ILE A 614 33.97 -14.74 -11.04
N ASP A 615 34.32 -14.94 -9.78
CA ASP A 615 35.08 -16.09 -9.30
C ASP A 615 34.41 -16.69 -8.07
N ALA A 616 33.63 -17.73 -8.28
CA ALA A 616 32.74 -18.31 -7.27
C ALA A 616 32.94 -19.82 -7.13
N ARG A 617 33.04 -20.31 -5.90
CA ARG A 617 32.97 -21.74 -5.60
C ARG A 617 31.52 -22.13 -5.29
N VAL A 618 30.98 -23.08 -6.02
CA VAL A 618 29.62 -23.61 -5.82
C VAL A 618 29.68 -25.08 -5.44
N ASN A 619 28.73 -25.53 -4.63
CA ASN A 619 28.77 -26.87 -4.03
C ASN A 619 27.56 -27.74 -4.42
N ALA A 620 26.42 -27.13 -4.72
CA ALA A 620 25.22 -27.84 -5.12
C ALA A 620 25.33 -28.29 -6.59
N SER A 621 25.00 -29.54 -6.85
CA SER A 621 24.73 -29.98 -8.22
C SER A 621 23.42 -29.36 -8.70
N GLY A 622 23.35 -28.97 -9.96
CA GLY A 622 22.15 -28.40 -10.56
C GLY A 622 22.47 -27.51 -11.75
N THR A 623 21.43 -26.84 -12.25
CA THR A 623 21.55 -25.85 -13.33
C THR A 623 21.84 -24.48 -12.72
N TYR A 624 22.94 -23.87 -13.11
CA TYR A 624 23.28 -22.49 -12.77
C TYR A 624 23.01 -21.60 -13.98
N ALA A 625 22.78 -20.31 -13.74
CA ALA A 625 22.60 -19.31 -14.77
C ALA A 625 23.60 -18.16 -14.56
N ILE A 626 24.31 -17.75 -15.61
CA ILE A 626 25.08 -16.51 -15.64
C ILE A 626 24.27 -15.51 -16.47
N GLY A 627 24.00 -14.33 -15.91
CA GLY A 627 23.33 -13.23 -16.57
C GLY A 627 24.34 -12.15 -16.92
N VAL A 628 24.19 -11.55 -18.10
CA VAL A 628 24.83 -10.31 -18.53
C VAL A 628 23.77 -9.22 -18.47
N LEU A 629 24.05 -8.08 -17.86
CA LEU A 629 23.07 -7.01 -17.64
C LEU A 629 23.66 -5.66 -18.03
N GLY A 630 22.84 -4.74 -18.51
CA GLY A 630 23.28 -3.40 -18.88
C GLY A 630 23.08 -2.43 -17.72
N TYR A 631 24.09 -1.61 -17.41
CA TYR A 631 23.94 -0.51 -16.46
C TYR A 631 23.25 0.67 -17.15
N LEU A 632 22.10 1.12 -16.62
CA LEU A 632 21.33 2.24 -17.19
C LEU A 632 21.07 2.12 -18.70
N GLN A 633 20.64 0.93 -19.14
CA GLN A 633 20.39 0.61 -20.55
C GLN A 633 21.64 0.52 -21.44
N ASP A 634 22.85 0.54 -20.87
CA ASP A 634 24.06 0.31 -21.65
C ASP A 634 23.99 -1.02 -22.41
N SER A 635 24.46 -0.97 -23.65
CA SER A 635 24.36 -2.05 -24.62
C SER A 635 25.69 -2.23 -25.32
N SER A 636 26.08 -3.48 -25.53
CA SER A 636 27.36 -3.75 -26.16
C SER A 636 27.40 -5.18 -26.67
N ASP A 637 28.19 -5.42 -27.72
CA ASP A 637 28.70 -6.75 -27.93
C ASP A 637 29.65 -7.11 -26.78
N TYR A 638 29.69 -8.38 -26.41
CA TYR A 638 30.59 -8.85 -25.36
C TYR A 638 31.14 -10.22 -25.70
N LEU A 639 32.28 -10.54 -25.11
CA LEU A 639 32.87 -11.87 -25.10
C LEU A 639 32.78 -12.42 -23.67
N LEU A 640 32.06 -13.52 -23.49
CA LEU A 640 31.92 -14.22 -22.22
C LEU A 640 32.68 -15.54 -22.25
N ASP A 641 33.65 -15.68 -21.36
CA ASP A 641 34.41 -16.90 -21.12
C ASP A 641 34.02 -17.50 -19.76
N VAL A 642 33.50 -18.74 -19.75
CA VAL A 642 33.13 -19.46 -18.53
C VAL A 642 34.03 -20.68 -18.36
N THR A 643 34.70 -20.76 -17.22
CA THR A 643 35.55 -21.89 -16.82
C THR A 643 35.00 -22.58 -15.58
N LEU A 644 34.74 -23.89 -15.71
CA LEU A 644 34.31 -24.78 -14.64
C LEU A 644 35.47 -25.69 -14.23
N THR A 645 35.98 -25.49 -13.02
CA THR A 645 37.00 -26.38 -12.42
C THR A 645 36.35 -27.23 -11.34
N ALA A 646 36.23 -28.54 -11.58
CA ALA A 646 35.72 -29.46 -10.57
C ALA A 646 36.65 -29.44 -9.35
N GLU A 647 36.06 -29.25 -8.16
CA GLU A 647 36.76 -29.24 -6.89
C GLU A 647 36.27 -30.38 -5.99
N SER A 648 36.97 -30.58 -4.87
CA SER A 648 36.60 -31.55 -3.85
C SER A 648 36.76 -30.94 -2.46
N GLY A 649 36.02 -31.45 -1.49
CA GLY A 649 36.09 -30.99 -0.10
C GLY A 649 35.02 -29.96 0.23
N CYS A 650 35.10 -29.41 1.45
CA CYS A 650 34.14 -28.45 1.98
C CYS A 650 34.84 -27.19 2.50
N THR A 651 34.16 -26.06 2.47
CA THR A 651 34.55 -24.81 3.15
C THR A 651 33.62 -24.44 4.30
N SER A 652 32.43 -25.05 4.36
CA SER A 652 31.45 -24.87 5.44
C SER A 652 30.60 -26.13 5.64
N ASP A 653 29.91 -26.23 6.78
CA ASP A 653 29.02 -27.36 7.11
C ASP A 653 27.89 -27.52 6.08
N THR A 654 27.46 -26.43 5.44
CA THR A 654 26.40 -26.45 4.42
C THR A 654 26.73 -27.33 3.21
N GLU A 655 28.01 -27.65 3.02
CA GLU A 655 28.55 -28.40 1.89
C GLU A 655 28.72 -29.89 2.19
N CYS A 656 28.39 -30.31 3.42
CA CYS A 656 28.48 -31.68 3.88
C CYS A 656 27.09 -32.31 4.04
N ALA A 657 27.03 -33.65 4.00
CA ALA A 657 25.80 -34.36 4.32
C ALA A 657 25.31 -33.99 5.73
N ILE A 658 24.00 -34.07 5.99
CA ILE A 658 23.42 -33.67 7.30
C ILE A 658 23.98 -34.46 8.50
N THR A 659 24.67 -35.58 8.24
CA THR A 659 25.38 -36.41 9.22
C THR A 659 26.84 -35.99 9.43
N GLU A 660 27.30 -34.94 8.77
CA GLU A 660 28.69 -34.52 8.71
C GLU A 660 28.84 -33.00 8.92
N VAL A 661 30.01 -32.57 9.40
CA VAL A 661 30.46 -31.17 9.50
C VAL A 661 31.75 -30.98 8.73
N CYS A 662 32.00 -29.75 8.28
CA CYS A 662 33.21 -29.43 7.58
C CYS A 662 34.38 -29.26 8.55
N SER A 663 35.42 -30.06 8.37
CA SER A 663 36.64 -30.00 9.17
C SER A 663 37.86 -30.04 8.27
N ALA A 664 38.63 -28.95 8.29
CA ALA A 664 39.90 -28.83 7.54
C ALA A 664 39.78 -29.23 6.06
N GLY A 665 38.69 -28.83 5.39
CA GLY A 665 38.48 -29.13 3.98
C GLY A 665 37.78 -30.46 3.69
N SER A 666 37.43 -31.25 4.71
CA SER A 666 36.78 -32.56 4.56
C SER A 666 35.50 -32.65 5.37
N CYS A 667 34.46 -33.25 4.78
CA CYS A 667 33.27 -33.62 5.53
C CYS A 667 33.60 -34.79 6.44
N VAL A 668 33.41 -34.61 7.74
CA VAL A 668 33.65 -35.61 8.77
C VAL A 668 32.39 -35.81 9.59
N ASP A 669 32.22 -37.00 10.17
CA ASP A 669 31.07 -37.35 11.00
C ASP A 669 30.85 -36.28 12.10
N ARG A 670 29.60 -35.81 12.22
CA ARG A 670 29.25 -34.75 13.17
C ARG A 670 29.08 -35.24 14.60
N SER A 671 28.99 -36.56 14.83
CA SER A 671 28.73 -37.12 16.14
C SER A 671 29.85 -36.78 17.11
N CYS A 672 29.49 -36.31 18.29
CA CYS A 672 30.44 -36.03 19.36
C CYS A 672 29.92 -36.53 20.71
N THR A 673 30.82 -36.62 21.69
CA THR A 673 30.47 -36.99 23.06
C THR A 673 30.76 -35.81 23.99
N VAL A 674 29.91 -35.57 24.99
CA VAL A 674 30.08 -34.47 25.95
C VAL A 674 31.48 -34.50 26.56
N GLY A 675 32.17 -33.35 26.52
CA GLY A 675 33.57 -33.20 26.96
C GLY A 675 34.62 -33.45 25.87
N SER A 676 34.21 -33.82 24.65
CA SER A 676 35.08 -33.78 23.46
C SER A 676 35.01 -32.42 22.74
N SER A 677 36.00 -32.15 21.88
CA SER A 677 36.02 -30.94 21.04
C SER A 677 35.44 -31.23 19.66
N CYS A 678 34.46 -30.43 19.23
CA CYS A 678 34.08 -30.30 17.84
C CYS A 678 35.11 -29.50 17.05
N PRO A 679 35.16 -29.63 15.71
CA PRO A 679 36.06 -28.86 14.86
C PRO A 679 36.04 -27.33 15.09
N MET A 680 34.89 -26.79 15.52
CA MET A 680 34.65 -25.35 15.71
C MET A 680 34.31 -24.95 17.15
N GLY A 681 34.46 -25.83 18.15
CA GLY A 681 34.10 -25.50 19.54
C GLY A 681 33.95 -26.71 20.46
N PRO A 682 33.41 -26.52 21.68
CA PRO A 682 33.05 -27.65 22.54
C PRO A 682 31.87 -28.44 21.94
N CYS A 683 31.84 -29.76 22.16
CA CYS A 683 30.67 -30.58 21.87
C CYS A 683 29.49 -30.13 22.76
N PRO A 684 28.35 -29.68 22.18
CA PRO A 684 27.24 -29.15 22.98
C PRO A 684 26.63 -30.19 23.91
N THR A 685 26.01 -29.75 25.00
CA THR A 685 25.30 -30.66 25.90
C THR A 685 24.01 -31.14 25.21
N PRO A 686 23.82 -32.46 25.04
CA PRO A 686 22.69 -32.99 24.30
C PRO A 686 21.38 -32.93 25.08
N GLY A 687 21.43 -32.95 26.41
CA GLY A 687 20.30 -33.19 27.31
C GLY A 687 20.62 -34.35 28.26
N PRO A 688 19.62 -35.15 28.70
CA PRO A 688 19.85 -36.29 29.60
C PRO A 688 20.59 -37.47 28.94
N GLY A 689 20.69 -37.49 27.60
CA GLY A 689 21.45 -38.47 26.83
C GLY A 689 22.97 -38.23 26.82
N THR A 690 23.70 -39.07 26.08
CA THR A 690 25.17 -38.96 25.92
C THR A 690 25.63 -38.71 24.48
N ALA A 691 24.73 -38.85 23.51
CA ALA A 691 25.00 -38.61 22.10
C ALA A 691 24.72 -37.14 21.78
N SER A 692 25.67 -36.45 21.17
CA SER A 692 25.56 -35.05 20.77
C SER A 692 26.12 -34.90 19.36
N GLU A 693 25.92 -33.72 18.77
CA GLU A 693 26.33 -33.42 17.41
C GLU A 693 27.06 -32.08 17.36
N CYS A 694 28.14 -32.04 16.58
CA CYS A 694 28.82 -30.83 16.18
C CYS A 694 27.97 -30.05 15.18
N GLY A 695 28.14 -28.74 15.20
CA GLY A 695 27.58 -27.84 14.20
C GLY A 695 28.24 -26.47 14.25
N ALA A 696 28.13 -25.73 13.15
CA ALA A 696 28.56 -24.35 13.05
C ALA A 696 27.84 -23.44 14.05
N PRO A 697 28.52 -22.42 14.61
CA PRO A 697 27.84 -21.36 15.36
C PRO A 697 26.88 -20.59 14.46
N CYS A 698 25.78 -20.07 15.01
CA CYS A 698 24.75 -19.38 14.25
C CYS A 698 24.06 -18.26 15.04
N SER A 699 23.50 -17.29 14.32
CA SER A 699 22.72 -16.16 14.84
C SER A 699 21.28 -16.16 14.34
N VAL A 700 20.99 -16.80 13.21
CA VAL A 700 19.64 -16.95 12.65
C VAL A 700 19.49 -18.31 11.98
N ASN A 701 18.26 -18.73 11.67
CA ASN A 701 18.03 -20.03 11.03
C ASN A 701 18.65 -20.12 9.62
N SER A 702 18.75 -19.01 8.90
CA SER A 702 19.37 -18.95 7.57
C SER A 702 20.87 -19.20 7.58
N ASP A 703 21.53 -19.12 8.74
CA ASP A 703 22.94 -19.51 8.88
C ASP A 703 23.14 -21.04 8.82
N CYS A 704 22.05 -21.80 8.98
CA CYS A 704 22.06 -23.26 9.02
C CYS A 704 21.55 -23.86 7.71
N ARG A 705 22.05 -25.06 7.36
CA ARG A 705 21.63 -25.75 6.13
C ARG A 705 20.21 -26.29 6.25
N SER A 706 19.61 -26.63 5.11
CA SER A 706 18.31 -27.30 5.07
C SER A 706 18.29 -28.58 5.92
N GLY A 707 17.30 -28.70 6.81
CA GLY A 707 17.19 -29.79 7.78
C GLY A 707 17.78 -29.47 9.17
N GLU A 708 18.49 -28.34 9.32
CA GLU A 708 18.96 -27.81 10.58
C GLU A 708 18.18 -26.56 11.01
N THR A 709 18.40 -26.15 12.26
CA THR A 709 17.92 -24.89 12.82
C THR A 709 18.93 -24.38 13.83
N CYS A 710 18.97 -23.07 14.02
CA CYS A 710 19.90 -22.44 14.94
C CYS A 710 19.43 -22.64 16.39
N LYS A 711 19.87 -23.72 17.05
CA LYS A 711 19.38 -24.12 18.38
C LYS A 711 20.01 -23.30 19.50
N TRP A 712 19.21 -22.97 20.52
CA TRP A 712 19.61 -22.31 21.76
C TRP A 712 20.07 -23.33 22.79
N LEU A 713 21.36 -23.66 22.77
CA LEU A 713 22.00 -24.63 23.65
C LEU A 713 22.68 -23.91 24.84
N PRO A 714 22.97 -24.61 25.94
CA PRO A 714 23.62 -24.01 27.11
C PRO A 714 24.98 -23.36 26.79
N GLU A 715 25.70 -23.90 25.81
CA GLU A 715 27.02 -23.42 25.36
C GLU A 715 26.96 -22.27 24.35
N GLY A 716 25.76 -21.90 23.88
CA GLY A 716 25.57 -20.91 22.83
C GLY A 716 24.66 -21.42 21.72
N ARG A 717 24.76 -20.81 20.55
CA ARG A 717 23.86 -21.07 19.41
C ARG A 717 24.60 -21.81 18.31
N PHE A 718 24.09 -22.98 17.94
CA PHE A 718 24.71 -23.85 16.94
C PHE A 718 23.68 -24.48 16.00
N CYS A 719 24.07 -24.70 14.75
CA CYS A 719 23.28 -25.40 13.76
C CYS A 719 23.21 -26.88 14.08
N ALA A 720 22.00 -27.38 14.29
CA ALA A 720 21.75 -28.77 14.65
C ALA A 720 20.46 -29.28 14.03
N GLN A 721 20.34 -30.61 13.90
CA GLN A 721 19.21 -31.25 13.24
C GLN A 721 17.87 -30.87 13.88
N ARG A 722 16.86 -30.69 13.04
CA ARG A 722 15.50 -30.31 13.46
C ARG A 722 14.69 -31.54 13.89
N GLY A 723 14.26 -31.55 15.15
CA GLY A 723 13.25 -32.49 15.66
C GLY A 723 11.82 -31.97 15.51
N SER A 724 10.91 -32.58 16.26
CA SER A 724 9.48 -32.23 16.26
C SER A 724 8.93 -31.78 17.62
N GLY A 725 9.66 -31.96 18.72
CA GLY A 725 9.19 -31.63 20.08
C GLY A 725 8.91 -30.14 20.27
N GLY A 726 7.75 -29.82 20.83
CA GLY A 726 7.33 -28.48 21.22
C GLY A 726 7.86 -28.06 22.60
N ASN A 727 7.50 -26.86 23.04
CA ASN A 727 7.89 -26.35 24.35
C ASN A 727 7.34 -27.25 25.48
N GLY A 728 8.23 -27.71 26.38
CA GLY A 728 7.87 -28.56 27.51
C GLY A 728 7.85 -30.07 27.21
N ASP A 729 7.99 -30.48 25.95
CA ASP A 729 7.96 -31.90 25.57
C ASP A 729 9.18 -32.66 26.10
N ALA A 730 9.01 -33.98 26.30
CA ALA A 730 10.08 -34.87 26.70
C ALA A 730 11.10 -35.05 25.57
N CYS A 731 12.38 -35.15 25.92
CA CYS A 731 13.45 -35.40 24.96
C CYS A 731 14.58 -36.21 25.61
N THR A 732 15.31 -36.95 24.80
CA THR A 732 16.55 -37.64 25.20
C THR A 732 17.75 -36.79 24.85
N ASP A 733 17.73 -36.17 23.67
CA ASP A 733 18.71 -35.19 23.24
C ASP A 733 18.07 -34.07 22.40
N PHE A 734 18.83 -33.03 22.06
CA PHE A 734 18.28 -31.86 21.37
C PHE A 734 17.75 -32.17 19.97
N THR A 735 18.08 -33.30 19.35
CA THR A 735 17.58 -33.67 18.03
C THR A 735 16.10 -34.08 18.06
N ASP A 736 15.56 -34.43 19.24
CA ASP A 736 14.13 -34.66 19.44
C ASP A 736 13.31 -33.36 19.36
N CYS A 737 13.93 -32.21 19.68
CA CYS A 737 13.23 -30.95 19.82
C CYS A 737 13.10 -30.19 18.49
N GLY A 738 11.91 -29.69 18.20
CA GLY A 738 11.64 -28.87 17.02
C GLY A 738 12.00 -27.40 17.22
N GLY A 739 12.13 -26.68 16.10
CA GLY A 739 12.52 -25.28 16.09
C GLY A 739 13.88 -25.06 16.78
N GLN A 740 14.10 -23.87 17.31
CA GLN A 740 15.39 -23.47 17.87
C GLN A 740 15.65 -24.00 19.30
N ARG A 741 14.97 -25.05 19.72
CA ARG A 741 15.00 -25.55 21.11
C ARG A 741 16.14 -26.53 21.36
N ALA A 742 16.72 -26.48 22.55
CA ALA A 742 17.58 -27.52 23.11
C ALA A 742 16.74 -28.59 23.82
N CYS A 743 17.38 -29.68 24.22
CA CYS A 743 16.88 -30.55 25.27
C CYS A 743 17.57 -30.21 26.59
N VAL A 744 16.86 -29.55 27.49
CA VAL A 744 17.38 -29.17 28.81
C VAL A 744 17.41 -30.41 29.70
N ASP A 745 18.49 -30.59 30.46
CA ASP A 745 18.70 -31.71 31.40
C ASP A 745 17.87 -31.55 32.69
N TRP A 746 16.56 -31.35 32.50
CA TRP A 746 15.55 -31.42 33.54
C TRP A 746 15.01 -32.86 33.63
N PRO A 747 14.30 -33.24 34.71
CA PRO A 747 13.89 -34.62 34.94
C PRO A 747 13.15 -35.28 33.76
N GLY A 748 13.83 -36.13 32.98
CA GLY A 748 13.27 -36.78 31.79
C GLY A 748 13.37 -35.96 30.50
N GLY A 749 14.23 -34.94 30.48
CA GLY A 749 14.52 -34.01 29.38
C GLY A 749 13.37 -33.06 29.06
N THR A 750 13.67 -31.81 28.72
CA THR A 750 12.64 -30.83 28.33
C THR A 750 13.05 -30.00 27.12
N CYS A 751 12.23 -30.03 26.08
CA CYS A 751 12.41 -29.17 24.92
C CYS A 751 12.11 -27.71 25.29
N ALA A 752 13.16 -26.88 25.30
CA ALA A 752 13.10 -25.45 25.59
C ALA A 752 14.35 -24.75 25.05
N ARG A 753 14.30 -23.42 24.85
CA ARG A 753 15.52 -22.64 24.58
C ARG A 753 16.32 -22.47 25.87
N ALA A 754 17.61 -22.77 25.83
CA ALA A 754 18.54 -22.55 26.94
C ALA A 754 19.39 -21.29 26.71
N GLY A 755 19.82 -20.64 27.79
CA GLY A 755 20.71 -19.48 27.72
C GLY A 755 20.02 -18.15 27.37
N CYS A 756 18.69 -18.05 27.52
CA CYS A 756 17.98 -16.79 27.31
C CYS A 756 18.48 -15.68 28.26
N SER A 757 18.46 -14.45 27.79
CA SER A 757 18.87 -13.26 28.55
C SER A 757 17.67 -12.41 28.98
N SER A 758 16.59 -12.43 28.19
CA SER A 758 15.34 -11.73 28.43
C SER A 758 14.15 -12.50 27.84
N ASN A 759 12.91 -12.03 28.08
CA ASN A 759 11.71 -12.67 27.53
C ASN A 759 11.59 -12.58 26.01
N SER A 760 12.25 -11.61 25.35
CA SER A 760 12.24 -11.52 23.88
C SER A 760 13.04 -12.64 23.21
N ASP A 761 13.91 -13.32 23.95
CA ASP A 761 14.65 -14.50 23.46
C ASP A 761 13.78 -15.77 23.44
N CYS A 762 12.63 -15.71 24.11
CA CYS A 762 11.74 -16.84 24.32
C CYS A 762 10.61 -16.87 23.30
N GLU A 763 10.08 -18.07 23.07
CA GLU A 763 8.95 -18.28 22.16
C GLU A 763 7.64 -17.95 22.86
N THR A 764 6.58 -17.73 22.08
CA THR A 764 5.23 -17.54 22.62
C THR A 764 4.90 -18.61 23.66
N ASP A 765 4.26 -18.19 24.75
CA ASP A 765 3.92 -19.03 25.91
C ASP A 765 5.13 -19.61 26.67
N THR A 766 6.29 -18.97 26.58
CA THR A 766 7.45 -19.27 27.43
C THR A 766 8.06 -18.00 28.01
N PHE A 767 8.63 -18.10 29.21
CA PHE A 767 9.27 -16.98 29.89
C PHE A 767 10.71 -17.33 30.26
N CYS A 768 11.61 -16.35 30.14
CA CYS A 768 13.00 -16.56 30.47
C CYS A 768 13.17 -16.54 31.99
N VAL A 769 13.36 -17.72 32.58
CA VAL A 769 13.52 -17.89 34.03
C VAL A 769 14.86 -18.52 34.37
N ALA A 770 15.38 -18.24 35.56
CA ALA A 770 16.62 -18.84 36.05
C ALA A 770 16.31 -19.97 37.03
N VAL A 771 16.60 -21.22 36.66
CA VAL A 771 16.41 -22.40 37.50
C VAL A 771 17.73 -23.16 37.58
N ASP A 772 18.18 -23.48 38.80
CA ASP A 772 19.44 -24.19 39.08
C ASP A 772 20.69 -23.58 38.41
N GLY A 773 20.70 -22.25 38.24
CA GLY A 773 21.82 -21.51 37.64
C GLY A 773 21.82 -21.48 36.12
N GLN A 774 20.78 -22.01 35.46
CA GLN A 774 20.59 -21.97 34.02
C GLN A 774 19.39 -21.09 33.66
N ASN A 775 19.57 -20.20 32.69
CA ASN A 775 18.44 -19.47 32.11
C ASN A 775 17.75 -20.34 31.07
N VAL A 776 16.45 -20.53 31.19
CA VAL A 776 15.64 -21.39 30.31
C VAL A 776 14.33 -20.68 29.99
N CYS A 777 13.91 -20.76 28.72
CA CYS A 777 12.57 -20.35 28.31
C CYS A 777 11.56 -21.40 28.77
N ALA A 778 11.11 -21.29 30.01
CA ALA A 778 10.19 -22.24 30.61
C ALA A 778 8.76 -21.97 30.14
N ARG A 779 8.03 -23.04 29.83
CA ARG A 779 6.63 -22.98 29.39
C ARG A 779 5.75 -22.35 30.48
N SER A 780 4.89 -21.43 30.09
CA SER A 780 3.89 -20.84 30.98
C SER A 780 2.90 -21.90 31.48
N CYS A 781 2.36 -21.69 32.67
CA CYS A 781 1.34 -22.57 33.26
C CYS A 781 0.36 -21.78 34.12
N TRP A 782 -0.72 -22.42 34.53
CA TRP A 782 -1.73 -21.85 35.42
C TRP A 782 -2.01 -22.81 36.59
N ASP A 783 -2.41 -22.26 37.74
CA ASP A 783 -2.62 -22.98 39.03
C ASP A 783 -3.69 -24.11 38.99
N SER A 784 -4.32 -24.36 37.83
CA SER A 784 -5.37 -25.36 37.64
C SER A 784 -5.22 -26.23 36.40
N ASP A 785 -4.10 -26.15 35.66
CA ASP A 785 -3.95 -26.80 34.36
C ASP A 785 -2.86 -27.90 34.35
N ASP A 786 -3.17 -29.06 33.74
CA ASP A 786 -2.27 -30.23 33.58
C ASP A 786 -1.17 -29.99 32.50
N VAL A 787 -0.89 -28.72 32.19
CA VAL A 787 0.03 -28.28 31.12
C VAL A 787 1.48 -28.62 31.44
N CYS A 788 1.85 -28.64 32.73
CA CYS A 788 3.16 -29.12 33.13
C CYS A 788 3.19 -30.65 33.13
N ARG A 789 4.26 -31.23 32.59
CA ARG A 789 4.44 -32.70 32.54
C ARG A 789 4.30 -33.29 33.95
N SER A 790 3.33 -34.19 34.12
CA SER A 790 2.96 -34.77 35.43
C SER A 790 4.08 -35.54 36.15
N SER A 791 5.10 -36.00 35.42
CA SER A 791 6.26 -36.68 35.98
C SER A 791 7.42 -35.71 36.26
N GLY A 792 7.51 -35.19 37.49
CA GLY A 792 8.70 -34.46 37.98
C GLY A 792 8.67 -32.94 37.84
N TYR A 793 7.54 -32.36 37.40
CA TYR A 793 7.37 -30.91 37.24
C TYR A 793 6.22 -30.40 38.09
N ARG A 794 6.26 -29.10 38.39
CA ARG A 794 5.16 -28.34 38.96
C ARG A 794 5.00 -27.02 38.23
N CYS A 795 3.79 -26.49 38.24
CA CYS A 795 3.58 -25.07 37.99
C CYS A 795 4.07 -24.31 39.22
N ALA A 796 5.04 -23.41 39.06
CA ALA A 796 5.55 -22.61 40.15
C ALA A 796 5.81 -21.17 39.71
N VAL A 797 5.70 -20.29 40.70
CA VAL A 797 6.00 -18.86 40.58
C VAL A 797 7.51 -18.68 40.48
N GLN A 798 7.98 -18.04 39.42
CA GLN A 798 9.39 -17.69 39.18
C GLN A 798 9.52 -16.22 38.78
N ASP A 799 10.64 -15.59 39.17
CA ASP A 799 11.04 -14.31 38.62
C ASP A 799 11.60 -14.52 37.21
N ASP A 800 11.03 -13.83 36.22
CA ASP A 800 11.62 -13.77 34.89
C ASP A 800 12.82 -12.81 34.85
N ARG A 801 13.59 -12.87 33.77
CA ARG A 801 14.76 -11.97 33.59
C ARG A 801 14.38 -10.51 33.36
N GLY A 802 13.11 -10.20 33.14
CA GLY A 802 12.55 -8.85 33.10
C GLY A 802 12.16 -8.29 34.47
N GLY A 803 12.31 -9.09 35.55
CA GLY A 803 11.94 -8.70 36.91
C GLY A 803 10.44 -8.80 37.20
N SER A 804 9.67 -9.46 36.32
CA SER A 804 8.25 -9.75 36.52
C SER A 804 8.06 -11.17 37.03
N ILE A 805 7.00 -11.38 37.80
CA ILE A 805 6.65 -12.68 38.35
C ILE A 805 5.82 -13.46 37.34
N GLN A 806 6.24 -14.67 36.98
CA GLN A 806 5.57 -15.55 36.02
C GLN A 806 5.23 -16.91 36.66
N LEU A 807 4.14 -17.53 36.21
CA LEU A 807 3.84 -18.94 36.50
C LEU A 807 4.38 -19.80 35.35
N VAL A 808 5.34 -20.67 35.65
CA VAL A 808 6.02 -21.51 34.67
C VAL A 808 6.20 -22.96 35.13
N CYS A 809 6.27 -23.87 34.18
CA CYS A 809 6.58 -25.27 34.41
C CYS A 809 8.07 -25.45 34.71
N VAL A 810 8.38 -25.86 35.94
CA VAL A 810 9.75 -26.10 36.42
C VAL A 810 9.85 -27.44 37.16
N PRO A 811 11.06 -28.00 37.30
CA PRO A 811 11.28 -29.20 38.11
C PRO A 811 10.82 -29.04 39.58
N LEU A 812 10.45 -30.16 40.21
CA LEU A 812 10.02 -30.23 41.62
C LEU A 812 11.09 -29.86 42.65
#